data_AF-A0AAN9XDF9-F1
#
_entry.id   AF-A0AAN9XDF9-F1
#
_cell.length_a   1.000
_cell.length_b   1.000
_cell.length_c   1.000
_cell.angle_alpha   90.00
_cell.angle_beta   90.00
_cell.angle_gamma   90.00
#
_symmetry.space_group_name_H-M   'P 1'
#
loop_
_entity.id
_entity.type
_entity.pdbx_description
1 polymer ?
#
loop_
_entity_poly.entity_id
_entity_poly.type
_entity_poly.pdbx_seq_one_letter_code
_entity_poly.pdbx_strand_id
1 'polypeptide(L)'
;MMELYKFPHKLKNVIKNFQSTNENTREKQILRNATNTLTYYFLAFSLEYLTERLLCLREAIRITMAFQDFDLISERRRNEKRQRMRKRIMIAVVSSVVLVAMIGAVLFVVVRNDDTATSNKTNSKKSSTNNNNNNNNNNNNNNHAQQSSSGKEVAHSEKVVKLVCSSADFKDQCEEPLNKAMQGDSKLKEPKDLLQMYVKFAEDEVSKAFNKTINMKFETEQEKGALEDCKKLFQDAKDDIATSISELSKTDSKNISDRTPDFNSWLSAVISFQQDCVDGFPEGNRKIELQNLFQDSRQFISNSLAILSHVASAFSSLQTTVSAAARGRSLLSNSPAASLDKNDSLPSWLTLEDRRILKAIDNKPTPNVTVAKDGSANFKTISECLNAIPQNFQGRYVIYVKEGIYDEQVTVTKQMQNITMYGDGSQKSIITGSKNFRDGVRTFQTASFVVEGDGFIGMAMGFRNTAGADGHQAVAARVQSDRTVFANCRFEGYQDTLYTQAHRQFYRSCIITGTIDFIFGDAAVVFQNCIMIVRKPLDNQQNMVTAQGRMDKQQATGIVLQKCTIKPDDSLIPVKDKIRSYLGRPWKEYSRTIVMESEIGDFIHPDGWTAWMGDFALNTLYYAEYANTGPGAATGARIKWPGYQVINKDEATKFTVGSFLKGTWLQNTGVPSVQGLRIQAFAVTDKTNVRAVMIYTPYRSDKQKESYNVKYDTSIAPKQREPEMASRKAFTQCLVLPILLMLGQCDKPLNTEEGEDLVTATCKHTLYVQLCISSMRSVPESSKTSDLKVLAKIALNLSTTYAADTLSYVHELLSNSSAANGSNNIYVSRCLSDCVEEYSEAIENLQNSIEALAYGDCDKVDTLVSAAMSDAETCEDGFKDMQIEDTDSTSPLTERNHYFSELCSNALAITKLLV
;
A
#
# COMPACT_ATOMS: atom_id res chain seq x y z
N MET A 1 -55.68 -9.48 -7.48
CA MET A 1 -55.91 -8.08 -7.06
C MET A 1 -57.39 -7.74 -6.81
N MET A 2 -58.34 -8.03 -7.72
CA MET A 2 -59.78 -7.79 -7.46
C MET A 2 -60.47 -8.78 -6.48
N GLU A 3 -59.86 -9.91 -6.15
CA GLU A 3 -60.37 -10.84 -5.11
C GLU A 3 -59.97 -10.42 -3.67
N LEU A 4 -58.86 -9.69 -3.49
CA LEU A 4 -58.35 -9.26 -2.18
C LEU A 4 -59.15 -8.10 -1.57
N TYR A 5 -59.90 -7.35 -2.37
CA TYR A 5 -60.79 -6.27 -1.90
C TYR A 5 -62.11 -6.78 -1.28
N LYS A 6 -62.48 -8.05 -1.47
CA LYS A 6 -63.71 -8.64 -0.92
C LYS A 6 -63.52 -9.26 0.47
N PHE A 7 -62.27 -9.47 0.90
CA PHE A 7 -61.93 -10.15 2.14
C PHE A 7 -62.36 -9.41 3.43
N PRO A 8 -62.18 -8.08 3.58
CA PRO A 8 -62.60 -7.39 4.80
C PRO A 8 -64.13 -7.27 4.93
N HIS A 9 -64.87 -7.31 3.82
CA HIS A 9 -66.34 -7.29 3.83
C HIS A 9 -66.93 -8.66 4.23
N LYS A 10 -66.31 -9.77 3.79
CA LYS A 10 -66.67 -11.13 4.24
C LYS A 10 -66.35 -11.35 5.71
N LEU A 11 -65.20 -10.85 6.19
CA LEU A 11 -64.81 -10.97 7.60
C LEU A 11 -65.75 -10.19 8.54
N LYS A 12 -66.19 -8.99 8.14
CA LYS A 12 -67.20 -8.22 8.89
C LYS A 12 -68.54 -8.94 8.99
N ASN A 13 -68.98 -9.62 7.93
CA ASN A 13 -70.24 -10.39 7.96
C ASN A 13 -70.15 -11.65 8.83
N VAL A 14 -68.99 -12.31 8.86
CA VAL A 14 -68.74 -13.45 9.76
C VAL A 14 -68.76 -13.00 11.24
N ILE A 15 -68.13 -11.86 11.56
CA ILE A 15 -68.13 -11.30 12.91
C ILE A 15 -69.54 -10.85 13.34
N LYS A 16 -70.35 -10.30 12.42
CA LYS A 16 -71.73 -9.86 12.73
C LYS A 16 -72.68 -11.04 12.99
N ASN A 17 -72.54 -12.14 12.26
CA ASN A 17 -73.36 -13.34 12.49
C ASN A 17 -73.00 -14.06 13.80
N PHE A 18 -71.73 -14.02 14.22
CA PHE A 18 -71.26 -14.65 15.46
C PHE A 18 -71.63 -13.90 16.75
N GLN A 19 -72.00 -12.62 16.67
CA GLN A 19 -72.42 -11.84 17.85
C GLN A 19 -73.89 -12.09 18.25
N SER A 20 -74.64 -12.91 17.50
CA SER A 20 -76.06 -13.20 17.75
C SER A 20 -76.33 -14.52 18.50
N THR A 21 -75.30 -15.34 18.74
CA THR A 21 -75.46 -16.61 19.47
C THR A 21 -75.08 -16.45 20.94
N ASN A 22 -75.99 -16.89 21.81
CA ASN A 22 -75.99 -16.61 23.23
C ASN A 22 -75.53 -17.86 24.00
N GLU A 23 -74.22 -18.10 24.10
CA GLU A 23 -73.70 -19.08 25.07
C GLU A 23 -72.18 -18.92 25.36
N ASN A 24 -71.84 -19.08 26.64
CA ASN A 24 -70.56 -19.26 27.35
C ASN A 24 -69.40 -18.23 27.27
N THR A 25 -69.00 -17.73 28.45
CA THR A 25 -68.08 -16.59 28.67
C THR A 25 -66.59 -16.90 28.45
N ARG A 26 -66.19 -18.17 28.33
CA ARG A 26 -64.78 -18.57 28.19
C ARG A 26 -64.28 -18.59 26.74
N GLU A 27 -65.14 -18.94 25.79
CA GLU A 27 -64.81 -18.91 24.35
C GLU A 27 -64.69 -17.49 23.80
N LYS A 28 -65.50 -16.53 24.30
CA LYS A 28 -65.38 -15.11 23.94
C LYS A 28 -63.99 -14.53 24.27
N GLN A 29 -63.31 -15.04 25.30
CA GLN A 29 -62.00 -14.53 25.72
C GLN A 29 -60.86 -15.12 24.88
N ILE A 30 -60.95 -16.40 24.51
CA ILE A 30 -60.01 -17.05 23.59
C ILE A 30 -60.15 -16.44 22.19
N LEU A 31 -61.38 -16.22 21.71
CA LEU A 31 -61.63 -15.56 20.43
C LEU A 31 -61.20 -14.10 20.42
N ARG A 32 -61.40 -13.33 21.51
CA ARG A 32 -60.85 -11.95 21.61
C ARG A 32 -59.33 -11.92 21.49
N ASN A 33 -58.65 -12.85 22.17
CA ASN A 33 -57.20 -12.95 22.10
C ASN A 33 -56.74 -13.34 20.68
N ALA A 34 -57.38 -14.33 20.05
CA ALA A 34 -57.08 -14.71 18.67
C ALA A 34 -57.33 -13.58 17.66
N THR A 35 -58.43 -12.82 17.83
CA THR A 35 -58.76 -11.68 16.95
C THR A 35 -57.75 -10.53 17.14
N ASN A 36 -57.33 -10.25 18.37
CA ASN A 36 -56.31 -9.25 18.66
C ASN A 36 -54.94 -9.66 18.12
N THR A 37 -54.56 -10.94 18.25
CA THR A 37 -53.32 -11.47 17.69
C THR A 37 -53.32 -11.40 16.17
N LEU A 38 -54.41 -11.82 15.49
CA LEU A 38 -54.52 -11.68 14.04
C LEU A 38 -54.49 -10.22 13.58
N THR A 39 -55.14 -9.31 14.32
CA THR A 39 -55.11 -7.87 14.00
C THR A 39 -53.71 -7.30 14.17
N TYR A 40 -52.95 -7.77 15.15
CA TYR A 40 -51.56 -7.37 15.38
C TYR A 40 -50.63 -7.87 14.27
N TYR A 41 -50.79 -9.12 13.82
CA TYR A 41 -50.04 -9.65 12.67
C TYR A 41 -50.42 -8.96 11.36
N PHE A 42 -51.70 -8.63 11.16
CA PHE A 42 -52.14 -7.91 9.97
C PHE A 42 -51.62 -6.46 9.97
N LEU A 43 -51.60 -5.79 11.12
CA LEU A 43 -50.99 -4.46 11.27
C LEU A 43 -49.47 -4.49 11.11
N ALA A 44 -48.78 -5.51 11.63
CA ALA A 44 -47.35 -5.70 11.46
C ALA A 44 -46.99 -5.93 9.98
N PHE A 45 -47.73 -6.82 9.29
CA PHE A 45 -47.54 -7.08 7.86
C PHE A 45 -47.90 -5.87 6.99
N SER A 46 -48.93 -5.11 7.38
CA SER A 46 -49.29 -3.85 6.72
C SER A 46 -48.23 -2.77 6.95
N LEU A 47 -47.61 -2.71 8.14
CA LEU A 47 -46.52 -1.78 8.43
C LEU A 47 -45.26 -2.14 7.65
N GLU A 48 -44.90 -3.43 7.59
CA GLU A 48 -43.76 -3.94 6.81
C GLU A 48 -43.94 -3.62 5.32
N TYR A 49 -45.13 -3.86 4.78
CA TYR A 49 -45.48 -3.54 3.39
C TYR A 49 -45.51 -2.02 3.12
N LEU A 50 -45.94 -1.20 4.10
CA LEU A 50 -45.88 0.25 4.00
C LEU A 50 -44.43 0.77 4.10
N THR A 51 -43.58 0.17 4.94
CA THR A 51 -42.16 0.52 5.04
C THR A 51 -41.39 0.14 3.80
N GLU A 52 -41.67 -1.01 3.17
CA GLU A 52 -41.07 -1.35 1.88
C GLU A 52 -41.55 -0.44 0.76
N ARG A 53 -42.84 -0.08 0.71
CA ARG A 53 -43.32 0.90 -0.26
C ARG A 53 -42.83 2.32 0.02
N LEU A 54 -42.63 2.73 1.28
CA LEU A 54 -42.02 4.01 1.62
C LEU A 54 -40.52 4.01 1.34
N LEU A 55 -39.81 2.88 1.50
CA LEU A 55 -38.44 2.71 1.02
C LEU A 55 -38.39 2.81 -0.50
N CYS A 56 -39.30 2.14 -1.20
CA CYS A 56 -39.38 2.16 -2.67
C CYS A 56 -39.83 3.53 -3.20
N LEU A 57 -40.71 4.26 -2.48
CA LEU A 57 -41.07 5.64 -2.81
C LEU A 57 -39.93 6.61 -2.49
N ARG A 58 -39.13 6.36 -1.44
CA ARG A 58 -37.95 7.15 -1.07
C ARG A 58 -36.78 6.90 -2.02
N GLU A 59 -36.62 5.68 -2.53
CA GLU A 59 -35.68 5.34 -3.59
C GLU A 59 -36.19 5.82 -4.95
N ALA A 60 -37.49 5.77 -5.25
CA ALA A 60 -38.06 6.37 -6.46
C ALA A 60 -37.98 7.90 -6.43
N ILE A 61 -38.17 8.55 -5.28
CA ILE A 61 -37.98 10.00 -5.11
C ILE A 61 -36.48 10.34 -5.15
N ARG A 62 -35.58 9.50 -4.61
CA ARG A 62 -34.12 9.62 -4.79
C ARG A 62 -33.69 9.45 -6.25
N ILE A 63 -34.25 8.49 -6.99
CA ILE A 63 -33.92 8.20 -8.39
C ILE A 63 -34.52 9.28 -9.30
N THR A 64 -35.71 9.79 -8.99
CA THR A 64 -36.34 10.91 -9.74
C THR A 64 -35.64 12.24 -9.44
N MET A 65 -35.05 12.43 -8.24
CA MET A 65 -34.22 13.60 -7.91
C MET A 65 -32.73 13.42 -8.29
N ALA A 66 -32.28 12.20 -8.59
CA ALA A 66 -30.94 11.92 -9.13
C ALA A 66 -30.87 12.01 -10.68
N PHE A 67 -32.02 12.15 -11.36
CA PHE A 67 -32.13 12.30 -12.81
C PHE A 67 -32.79 13.62 -13.26
N GLN A 68 -32.51 14.73 -12.58
CA GLN A 68 -32.95 16.06 -13.04
C GLN A 68 -31.88 17.17 -13.08
N ASP A 69 -30.58 16.87 -12.91
CA ASP A 69 -29.56 17.92 -12.88
C ASP A 69 -28.36 17.78 -13.82
N PHE A 70 -28.45 17.04 -14.94
CA PHE A 70 -27.40 17.11 -15.97
C PHE A 70 -27.80 17.20 -17.45
N ASP A 71 -29.07 17.04 -17.85
CA ASP A 71 -29.42 17.10 -19.28
C ASP A 71 -30.01 18.43 -19.76
N LEU A 72 -30.45 19.32 -18.88
CA LEU A 72 -30.98 20.65 -19.28
C LEU A 72 -29.94 21.79 -19.22
N ILE A 73 -28.75 21.54 -18.68
CA ILE A 73 -27.64 22.51 -18.62
C ILE A 73 -26.74 22.43 -19.86
N SER A 74 -26.70 21.30 -20.56
CA SER A 74 -25.91 21.11 -21.79
C SER A 74 -26.51 21.88 -22.98
N GLU A 75 -27.85 21.92 -23.12
CA GLU A 75 -28.54 22.70 -24.15
C GLU A 75 -28.52 24.21 -23.86
N ARG A 76 -28.63 24.63 -22.60
CA ARG A 76 -28.51 26.04 -22.21
C ARG A 76 -27.08 26.57 -22.44
N ARG A 77 -26.03 25.77 -22.18
CA ARG A 77 -24.63 26.11 -22.52
C ARG A 77 -24.37 26.17 -24.03
N ARG A 78 -25.05 25.37 -24.86
CA ARG A 78 -24.94 25.46 -26.33
C ARG A 78 -25.64 26.71 -26.88
N ASN A 79 -26.78 27.11 -26.31
CA ASN A 79 -27.49 28.34 -26.68
C ASN A 79 -26.78 29.62 -26.16
N GLU A 80 -26.18 29.57 -24.96
CA GLU A 80 -25.32 30.65 -24.45
C GLU A 80 -24.01 30.77 -25.23
N LYS A 81 -23.41 29.67 -25.68
CA LYS A 81 -22.24 29.71 -26.59
C LYS A 81 -22.61 30.36 -27.93
N ARG A 82 -23.80 30.11 -28.49
CA ARG A 82 -24.31 30.80 -29.70
C ARG A 82 -24.55 32.30 -29.47
N GLN A 83 -25.10 32.71 -28.33
CA GLN A 83 -25.27 34.14 -27.99
C GLN A 83 -23.95 34.85 -27.64
N ARG A 84 -23.01 34.19 -26.96
CA ARG A 84 -21.65 34.73 -26.66
C ARG A 84 -20.80 34.86 -27.92
N MET A 85 -20.95 33.95 -28.88
CA MET A 85 -20.28 34.05 -30.19
C MET A 85 -20.82 35.25 -31.00
N ARG A 86 -22.15 35.47 -30.99
CA ARG A 86 -22.76 36.68 -31.60
C ARG A 86 -22.36 37.98 -30.88
N LYS A 87 -22.27 37.98 -29.54
CA LYS A 87 -21.77 39.13 -28.76
C LYS A 87 -20.27 39.39 -28.97
N ARG A 88 -19.43 38.37 -29.15
CA ARG A 88 -18.00 38.53 -29.45
C ARG A 88 -17.75 39.12 -30.84
N ILE A 89 -18.57 38.78 -31.83
CA ILE A 89 -18.53 39.42 -33.16
C ILE A 89 -18.94 40.90 -33.05
N MET A 90 -19.99 41.22 -32.27
CA MET A 90 -20.39 42.62 -32.01
C MET A 90 -19.33 43.41 -31.20
N ILE A 91 -18.68 42.81 -30.21
CA ILE A 91 -17.64 43.46 -29.40
C ILE A 91 -16.36 43.68 -30.22
N ALA A 92 -15.98 42.78 -31.12
CA ALA A 92 -14.83 42.99 -32.00
C ALA A 92 -15.03 44.18 -32.97
N VAL A 93 -16.25 44.41 -33.43
CA VAL A 93 -16.63 45.57 -34.26
C VAL A 93 -16.66 46.86 -33.43
N VAL A 94 -17.11 46.82 -32.18
CA VAL A 94 -17.15 48.01 -31.30
C VAL A 94 -15.77 48.38 -30.76
N SER A 95 -14.92 47.41 -30.42
CA SER A 95 -13.57 47.65 -29.91
C SER A 95 -12.62 48.22 -30.96
N SER A 96 -12.82 47.90 -32.24
CA SER A 96 -12.06 48.52 -33.34
C SER A 96 -12.44 49.99 -33.56
N VAL A 97 -13.69 50.39 -33.28
CA VAL A 97 -14.14 51.79 -33.31
C VAL A 97 -13.64 52.58 -32.09
N VAL A 98 -13.55 51.95 -30.91
CA VAL A 98 -13.02 52.59 -29.69
C VAL A 98 -11.50 52.75 -29.73
N LEU A 99 -10.76 51.86 -30.38
CA LEU A 99 -9.30 51.98 -30.52
C LEU A 99 -8.91 53.18 -31.42
N VAL A 100 -9.71 53.47 -32.46
CA VAL A 100 -9.53 54.65 -33.32
C VAL A 100 -9.87 55.95 -32.57
N ALA A 101 -10.84 55.93 -31.65
CA ALA A 101 -11.17 57.06 -30.80
C ALA A 101 -10.12 57.34 -29.70
N MET A 102 -9.46 56.29 -29.19
CA MET A 102 -8.44 56.40 -28.15
C MET A 102 -7.07 56.88 -28.68
N ILE A 103 -6.74 56.59 -29.94
CA ILE A 103 -5.55 57.14 -30.61
C ILE A 103 -5.71 58.65 -30.87
N GLY A 104 -6.93 59.16 -31.02
CA GLY A 104 -7.24 60.60 -31.08
C GLY A 104 -7.10 61.35 -29.75
N ALA A 105 -7.26 60.66 -28.61
CA ALA A 105 -7.12 61.26 -27.28
C ALA A 105 -5.65 61.31 -26.79
N VAL A 106 -4.78 60.47 -27.36
CA VAL A 106 -3.32 60.44 -27.09
C VAL A 106 -2.58 61.65 -27.70
N LEU A 107 -3.23 62.44 -28.56
CA LEU A 107 -2.65 63.64 -29.18
C LEU A 107 -2.96 64.97 -28.43
N PHE A 108 -3.77 64.97 -27.36
CA PHE A 108 -4.19 66.21 -26.68
C PHE A 108 -3.50 66.51 -25.33
N VAL A 109 -2.72 65.58 -24.76
CA VAL A 109 -2.14 65.76 -23.40
C VAL A 109 -0.60 65.80 -23.40
N VAL A 110 0.02 66.02 -24.57
CA VAL A 110 1.46 66.33 -24.72
C VAL A 110 1.72 67.84 -24.66
N VAL A 111 1.07 68.55 -23.72
CA VAL A 111 1.39 69.97 -23.42
C VAL A 111 1.27 70.23 -21.92
N ARG A 112 2.34 69.95 -21.15
CA ARG A 112 2.95 70.87 -20.16
C ARG A 112 4.00 70.17 -19.29
N ASN A 113 5.26 70.49 -19.64
CA ASN A 113 6.44 70.81 -18.84
C ASN A 113 6.87 69.93 -17.65
N ASP A 114 8.08 69.36 -17.81
CA ASP A 114 9.35 69.74 -17.14
C ASP A 114 9.26 70.20 -15.66
N ASP A 115 10.11 69.68 -14.76
CA ASP A 115 11.55 69.96 -14.74
C ASP A 115 12.35 69.23 -13.63
N THR A 116 13.66 69.13 -13.86
CA THR A 116 14.80 69.11 -12.90
C THR A 116 15.27 67.84 -12.14
N ALA A 117 16.42 67.32 -12.61
CA ALA A 117 17.77 67.50 -12.03
C ALA A 117 18.56 66.32 -11.39
N THR A 118 19.70 66.03 -12.05
CA THR A 118 21.07 65.68 -11.54
C THR A 118 21.27 64.38 -10.72
N SER A 119 22.33 63.58 -10.87
CA SER A 119 23.77 63.90 -10.99
C SER A 119 24.59 62.69 -11.48
N ASN A 120 25.81 62.95 -11.92
CA ASN A 120 26.73 62.11 -12.68
C ASN A 120 27.92 61.62 -11.82
N LYS A 121 28.35 60.37 -12.06
CA LYS A 121 29.73 59.89 -12.32
C LYS A 121 30.90 59.94 -11.28
N THR A 122 31.38 58.71 -11.00
CA THR A 122 32.76 58.14 -11.15
C THR A 122 33.95 58.39 -10.17
N ASN A 123 34.53 57.23 -9.77
CA ASN A 123 35.94 56.76 -9.91
C ASN A 123 37.00 56.85 -8.78
N SER A 124 37.49 55.63 -8.43
CA SER A 124 38.91 55.17 -8.43
C SER A 124 39.77 55.06 -7.14
N LYS A 125 40.31 53.84 -6.96
CA LYS A 125 41.72 53.42 -6.68
C LYS A 125 42.25 53.14 -5.24
N LYS A 126 42.72 51.87 -5.12
CA LYS A 126 44.04 51.35 -4.63
C LYS A 126 44.45 51.46 -3.14
N SER A 127 44.78 50.33 -2.49
CA SER A 127 46.18 49.79 -2.32
C SER A 127 46.46 49.04 -1.00
N SER A 128 47.19 47.92 -1.12
CA SER A 128 48.32 47.42 -0.27
C SER A 128 48.15 46.58 1.02
N THR A 129 48.55 45.30 0.89
CA THR A 129 49.66 44.54 1.58
C THR A 129 49.78 44.46 3.12
N ASN A 130 49.85 43.24 3.70
CA ASN A 130 51.09 42.54 4.18
C ASN A 130 50.85 41.35 5.14
N ASN A 131 51.52 40.21 4.83
CA ASN A 131 52.36 39.33 5.67
C ASN A 131 51.99 38.93 7.13
N ASN A 132 51.92 37.62 7.44
CA ASN A 132 53.03 36.82 8.02
C ASN A 132 52.58 35.47 8.66
N ASN A 133 53.09 34.36 8.10
CA ASN A 133 53.87 33.27 8.71
C ASN A 133 53.77 32.83 10.19
N ASN A 134 53.80 31.49 10.32
CA ASN A 134 54.64 30.63 11.19
C ASN A 134 54.05 29.89 12.41
N ASN A 135 53.96 28.57 12.22
CA ASN A 135 54.74 27.49 12.87
C ASN A 135 54.66 27.20 14.40
N ASN A 136 54.40 25.90 14.62
CA ASN A 136 55.16 24.93 15.43
C ASN A 136 54.89 24.76 16.95
N ASN A 137 54.42 23.53 17.22
CA ASN A 137 55.03 22.46 18.03
C ASN A 137 55.10 22.54 19.57
N ASN A 138 54.55 21.45 20.12
CA ASN A 138 55.15 20.49 21.07
C ASN A 138 55.00 20.69 22.58
N ASN A 139 54.38 19.65 23.18
CA ASN A 139 54.82 18.83 24.33
C ASN A 139 55.01 19.57 25.68
N ASN A 140 54.54 19.09 26.84
CA ASN A 140 54.63 17.73 27.38
C ASN A 140 53.89 17.64 28.72
N ASN A 141 53.40 16.43 29.04
CA ASN A 141 53.36 15.72 30.34
C ASN A 141 52.97 16.44 31.65
N ASN A 142 52.01 15.86 32.38
CA ASN A 142 52.36 15.08 33.57
C ASN A 142 51.23 14.16 34.07
N ASN A 143 51.67 12.97 34.49
CA ASN A 143 50.91 11.84 35.01
C ASN A 143 50.25 12.10 36.37
N HIS A 144 49.13 11.42 36.65
CA HIS A 144 48.96 10.72 37.92
C HIS A 144 48.03 9.51 37.77
N ALA A 145 48.46 8.41 38.37
CA ALA A 145 47.92 7.06 38.30
C ALA A 145 46.61 6.86 39.08
N GLN A 146 45.79 5.89 38.67
CA GLN A 146 45.17 4.93 39.59
C GLN A 146 44.55 3.71 38.89
N GLN A 147 44.63 2.57 39.59
CA GLN A 147 44.41 1.19 39.17
C GLN A 147 42.94 0.75 39.08
N SER A 148 42.72 -0.25 38.21
CA SER A 148 41.80 -1.41 38.32
C SER A 148 40.28 -1.20 38.45
N SER A 149 39.56 -1.23 37.31
CA SER A 149 38.10 -1.48 37.21
C SER A 149 37.67 -2.54 36.17
N SER A 150 38.60 -3.14 35.40
CA SER A 150 38.28 -3.77 34.11
C SER A 150 37.33 -4.98 34.14
N GLY A 151 37.25 -5.75 35.24
CA GLY A 151 36.43 -6.97 35.29
C GLY A 151 34.92 -6.76 35.53
N LYS A 152 34.51 -5.64 36.15
CA LYS A 152 33.09 -5.33 36.43
C LYS A 152 32.43 -4.52 35.32
N GLU A 153 33.22 -3.73 34.59
CA GLU A 153 32.77 -2.90 33.47
C GLU A 153 32.38 -3.76 32.26
N VAL A 154 33.19 -4.79 31.92
CA VAL A 154 32.95 -5.70 30.80
C VAL A 154 31.67 -6.55 31.00
N ALA A 155 31.40 -7.00 32.23
CA ALA A 155 30.18 -7.75 32.54
C ALA A 155 28.90 -6.89 32.56
N HIS A 156 29.04 -5.56 32.74
CA HIS A 156 27.94 -4.62 32.66
C HIS A 156 27.65 -4.24 31.21
N SER A 157 28.68 -4.01 30.40
CA SER A 157 28.54 -3.69 28.98
C SER A 157 27.84 -4.80 28.18
N GLU A 158 28.22 -6.06 28.37
CA GLU A 158 27.58 -7.20 27.68
C GLU A 158 26.08 -7.31 28.01
N LYS A 159 25.67 -6.98 29.25
CA LYS A 159 24.25 -7.01 29.64
C LYS A 159 23.45 -5.90 28.97
N VAL A 160 24.04 -4.72 28.79
CA VAL A 160 23.37 -3.61 28.10
C VAL A 160 23.22 -3.93 26.61
N VAL A 161 24.23 -4.50 25.96
CA VAL A 161 24.14 -4.94 24.55
C VAL A 161 23.04 -5.97 24.37
N LYS A 162 23.00 -7.02 25.20
CA LYS A 162 21.94 -8.03 25.15
C LYS A 162 20.53 -7.45 25.35
N LEU A 163 20.40 -6.44 26.19
CA LEU A 163 19.12 -5.76 26.40
C LEU A 163 18.70 -4.95 25.15
N VAL A 164 19.63 -4.20 24.57
CA VAL A 164 19.40 -3.39 23.36
C VAL A 164 19.06 -4.29 22.16
N CYS A 165 19.80 -5.38 21.98
CA CYS A 165 19.60 -6.34 20.89
C CYS A 165 18.48 -7.35 21.11
N SER A 166 17.78 -7.31 22.26
CA SER A 166 16.74 -8.30 22.56
C SER A 166 15.55 -8.26 21.59
N SER A 167 15.25 -7.09 21.03
CA SER A 167 14.21 -6.88 20.02
C SER A 167 14.69 -7.08 18.57
N ALA A 168 16.00 -7.21 18.36
CA ALA A 168 16.59 -7.35 17.03
C ALA A 168 16.21 -8.69 16.41
N ASP A 169 15.87 -8.67 15.12
CA ASP A 169 15.57 -9.89 14.36
C ASP A 169 16.85 -10.66 14.04
N PHE A 170 17.94 -9.95 13.78
CA PHE A 170 19.25 -10.54 13.48
C PHE A 170 20.19 -10.32 14.66
N LYS A 171 20.00 -11.12 15.73
CA LYS A 171 20.67 -10.92 17.03
C LYS A 171 22.19 -10.94 16.95
N ASP A 172 22.77 -11.88 16.21
CA ASP A 172 24.23 -12.00 16.10
C ASP A 172 24.84 -10.76 15.42
N GLN A 173 24.20 -10.28 14.36
CA GLN A 173 24.56 -9.03 13.68
C GLN A 173 24.28 -7.77 14.51
N CYS A 174 23.54 -7.89 15.61
CA CYS A 174 23.36 -6.81 16.58
C CYS A 174 24.44 -6.85 17.67
N GLU A 175 24.64 -8.01 18.31
CA GLU A 175 25.48 -8.15 19.49
C GLU A 175 26.97 -8.05 19.15
N GLU A 176 27.43 -8.69 18.07
CA GLU A 176 28.87 -8.74 17.74
C GLU A 176 29.47 -7.35 17.46
N PRO A 177 28.88 -6.49 16.60
CA PRO A 177 29.44 -5.16 16.34
C PRO A 177 29.42 -4.25 17.56
N LEU A 178 28.35 -4.31 18.37
CA LEU A 178 28.22 -3.48 19.58
C LEU A 178 29.21 -3.91 20.67
N ASN A 179 29.40 -5.22 20.88
CA ASN A 179 30.39 -5.71 21.84
C ASN A 179 31.81 -5.28 21.45
N LYS A 180 32.16 -5.34 20.15
CA LYS A 180 33.46 -4.85 19.65
C LYS A 180 33.64 -3.34 19.89
N ALA A 181 32.62 -2.54 19.63
CA ALA A 181 32.70 -1.09 19.84
C ALA A 181 32.78 -0.69 21.31
N MET A 182 32.07 -1.38 22.20
CA MET A 182 32.14 -1.12 23.65
C MET A 182 33.49 -1.49 24.27
N GLN A 183 34.22 -2.45 23.69
CA GLN A 183 35.60 -2.76 24.09
C GLN A 183 36.58 -1.64 23.68
N GLY A 184 36.25 -0.84 22.66
CA GLY A 184 37.07 0.25 22.15
C GLY A 184 36.76 1.64 22.72
N ASP A 185 35.55 1.89 23.24
CA ASP A 185 35.15 3.20 23.79
C ASP A 185 34.39 3.10 25.12
N SER A 186 35.07 3.46 26.20
CA SER A 186 34.53 3.52 27.57
C SER A 186 33.39 4.54 27.78
N LYS A 187 33.06 5.37 26.77
CA LYS A 187 32.01 6.40 26.84
C LYS A 187 30.62 5.91 26.40
N LEU A 188 30.51 4.75 25.76
CA LEU A 188 29.22 4.16 25.36
C LEU A 188 28.48 3.62 26.60
N LYS A 189 27.75 4.49 27.31
CA LYS A 189 27.07 4.14 28.56
C LYS A 189 25.55 4.19 28.47
N GLU A 190 24.99 4.94 27.52
CA GLU A 190 23.54 5.06 27.38
C GLU A 190 22.97 4.26 26.19
N PRO A 191 21.75 3.71 26.28
CA PRO A 191 21.07 3.04 25.16
C PRO A 191 20.96 3.89 23.90
N LYS A 192 20.87 5.22 24.06
CA LYS A 192 20.87 6.19 22.95
C LYS A 192 22.20 6.15 22.18
N ASP A 193 23.33 6.11 22.88
CA ASP A 193 24.65 6.08 22.26
C ASP A 193 24.87 4.78 21.50
N LEU A 194 24.35 3.66 22.03
CA LEU A 194 24.37 2.37 21.35
C LEU A 194 23.50 2.38 20.09
N LEU A 195 22.30 2.97 20.15
CA LEU A 195 21.46 3.14 18.96
C LEU A 195 22.15 4.03 17.92
N GLN A 196 22.72 5.16 18.31
CA GLN A 196 23.45 6.04 17.40
C GLN A 196 24.65 5.32 16.77
N MET A 197 25.39 4.53 17.54
CA MET A 197 26.49 3.72 17.03
C MET A 197 25.99 2.65 16.05
N TYR A 198 24.88 2.00 16.37
CA TYR A 198 24.33 0.95 15.51
C TYR A 198 23.85 1.50 14.16
N VAL A 199 23.22 2.68 14.16
CA VAL A 199 22.83 3.36 12.91
C VAL A 199 24.06 3.74 12.07
N LYS A 200 25.22 4.04 12.68
CA LYS A 200 26.48 4.24 11.94
C LYS A 200 26.99 2.96 11.29
N PHE A 201 26.89 1.81 11.96
CA PHE A 201 27.22 0.54 11.30
C PHE A 201 26.31 0.26 10.11
N ALA A 202 25.03 0.61 10.22
CA ALA A 202 24.12 0.52 9.09
C ALA A 202 24.53 1.48 7.95
N GLU A 203 24.98 2.70 8.25
CA GLU A 203 25.54 3.63 7.26
C GLU A 203 26.75 3.05 6.52
N ASP A 204 27.65 2.38 7.25
CA ASP A 204 28.86 1.76 6.70
C ASP A 204 28.50 0.60 5.76
N GLU A 205 27.56 -0.27 6.15
CA GLU A 205 27.11 -1.39 5.31
C GLU A 205 26.34 -0.91 4.07
N VAL A 206 25.51 0.13 4.19
CA VAL A 206 24.87 0.78 3.03
C VAL A 206 25.92 1.35 2.08
N SER A 207 26.92 2.04 2.62
CA SER A 207 28.01 2.62 1.82
C SER A 207 28.86 1.55 1.14
N LYS A 208 29.11 0.42 1.82
CA LYS A 208 29.83 -0.73 1.28
C LYS A 208 29.04 -1.40 0.15
N ALA A 209 27.74 -1.62 0.32
CA ALA A 209 26.89 -2.16 -0.74
C ALA A 209 26.87 -1.21 -1.95
N PHE A 210 26.69 0.09 -1.73
CA PHE A 210 26.74 1.10 -2.79
C PHE A 210 28.06 1.11 -3.56
N ASN A 211 29.18 1.16 -2.84
CA ASN A 211 30.51 1.19 -3.43
C ASN A 211 30.79 -0.08 -4.25
N LYS A 212 30.24 -1.23 -3.85
CA LYS A 212 30.31 -2.44 -4.67
C LYS A 212 29.45 -2.30 -5.93
N THR A 213 28.19 -1.87 -5.81
CA THR A 213 27.28 -1.68 -6.95
C THR A 213 27.86 -0.76 -8.03
N ILE A 214 28.43 0.39 -7.66
CA ILE A 214 29.01 1.33 -8.64
C ILE A 214 30.25 0.79 -9.36
N ASN A 215 30.93 -0.20 -8.76
CA ASN A 215 32.11 -0.84 -9.32
C ASN A 215 31.78 -2.10 -10.13
N MET A 216 30.51 -2.53 -10.14
CA MET A 216 30.04 -3.61 -11.01
C MET A 216 30.02 -3.15 -12.47
N LYS A 217 30.22 -4.10 -13.38
CA LYS A 217 30.13 -3.86 -14.82
C LYS A 217 28.72 -4.18 -15.31
N PHE A 218 28.09 -3.19 -15.93
CA PHE A 218 26.77 -3.31 -16.55
C PHE A 218 26.90 -3.15 -18.06
N GLU A 219 26.35 -4.10 -18.80
CA GLU A 219 26.61 -4.24 -20.23
C GLU A 219 25.51 -3.55 -21.05
N THR A 220 24.27 -3.67 -20.62
CA THR A 220 23.10 -3.13 -21.33
C THR A 220 22.83 -1.67 -20.98
N GLU A 221 22.23 -0.92 -21.91
CA GLU A 221 21.80 0.46 -21.65
C GLU A 221 20.70 0.55 -20.58
N GLN A 222 19.87 -0.50 -20.46
CA GLN A 222 18.85 -0.60 -19.41
C GLN A 222 19.49 -0.70 -18.02
N GLU A 223 20.49 -1.58 -17.84
CA GLU A 223 21.20 -1.72 -16.57
C GLU A 223 22.02 -0.46 -16.23
N LYS A 224 22.64 0.20 -17.20
CA LYS A 224 23.34 1.48 -16.99
C LYS A 224 22.37 2.55 -16.52
N GLY A 225 21.19 2.63 -17.14
CA GLY A 225 20.14 3.54 -16.72
C GLY A 225 19.60 3.22 -15.32
N ALA A 226 19.43 1.94 -15.00
CA ALA A 226 19.05 1.49 -13.66
C ALA A 226 20.11 1.86 -12.60
N LEU A 227 21.40 1.74 -12.94
CA LEU A 227 22.49 2.19 -12.07
C LEU A 227 22.42 3.70 -11.80
N GLU A 228 22.10 4.54 -12.78
CA GLU A 228 21.94 5.98 -12.56
C GLU A 228 20.76 6.31 -11.63
N ASP A 229 19.63 5.62 -11.80
CA ASP A 229 18.50 5.75 -10.87
C ASP A 229 18.89 5.27 -9.46
N CYS A 230 19.59 4.15 -9.39
CA CYS A 230 20.09 3.58 -8.15
C CYS A 230 21.07 4.54 -7.43
N LYS A 231 21.99 5.21 -8.14
CA LYS A 231 22.89 6.23 -7.55
C LYS A 231 22.12 7.36 -6.86
N LYS A 232 21.01 7.79 -7.46
CA LYS A 232 20.13 8.80 -6.85
C LYS A 232 19.48 8.27 -5.58
N LEU A 233 18.88 7.08 -5.65
CA LEU A 233 18.24 6.42 -4.51
C LEU A 233 19.22 6.18 -3.35
N PHE A 234 20.48 5.87 -3.65
CA PHE A 234 21.53 5.74 -2.66
C PHE A 234 21.91 7.04 -1.98
N GLN A 235 22.02 8.12 -2.75
CA GLN A 235 22.23 9.43 -2.16
C GLN A 235 21.04 9.77 -1.24
N ASP A 236 19.82 9.41 -1.65
CA ASP A 236 18.64 9.60 -0.82
C ASP A 236 18.68 8.80 0.49
N ALA A 237 19.06 7.54 0.42
CA ALA A 237 19.27 6.69 1.60
C ALA A 237 20.36 7.25 2.53
N LYS A 238 21.48 7.73 1.98
CA LYS A 238 22.57 8.31 2.78
C LYS A 238 22.13 9.59 3.49
N ASP A 239 21.36 10.45 2.82
CA ASP A 239 20.83 11.67 3.44
C ASP A 239 19.93 11.36 4.63
N ASP A 240 19.06 10.33 4.53
CA ASP A 240 18.15 9.90 5.59
C ASP A 240 18.89 9.26 6.78
N ILE A 241 19.91 8.43 6.53
CA ILE A 241 20.74 7.86 7.59
C ILE A 241 21.53 8.96 8.29
N ALA A 242 22.16 9.86 7.54
CA ALA A 242 22.90 10.98 8.09
C ALA A 242 22.00 11.91 8.93
N THR A 243 20.78 12.16 8.45
CA THR A 243 19.76 12.91 9.20
C THR A 243 19.39 12.19 10.49
N SER A 244 19.19 10.87 10.44
CA SER A 244 18.91 10.05 11.62
C SER A 244 20.03 10.13 12.65
N ILE A 245 21.30 10.01 12.24
CA ILE A 245 22.47 10.12 13.13
C ILE A 245 22.58 11.52 13.73
N SER A 246 22.41 12.56 12.90
CA SER A 246 22.48 13.96 13.32
C SER A 246 21.39 14.29 14.35
N GLU A 247 20.15 13.88 14.09
CA GLU A 247 19.02 14.14 14.97
C GLU A 247 19.06 13.28 16.24
N LEU A 248 19.55 12.04 16.18
CA LEU A 248 19.86 11.26 17.38
C LEU A 248 20.88 12.00 18.24
N SER A 249 21.96 12.53 17.67
CA SER A 249 22.98 13.24 18.45
C SER A 249 22.41 14.43 19.23
N LYS A 250 21.51 15.22 18.60
CA LYS A 250 20.90 16.43 19.18
C LYS A 250 19.78 16.14 20.17
N THR A 251 19.11 14.99 20.05
CA THR A 251 17.91 14.68 20.84
C THR A 251 18.30 14.23 22.26
N ASP A 252 17.76 14.86 23.30
CA ASP A 252 17.91 14.36 24.69
C ASP A 252 17.35 12.92 24.79
N SER A 253 18.04 12.03 25.51
CA SER A 253 17.61 10.63 25.77
C SER A 253 16.15 10.55 26.25
N LYS A 254 15.66 11.57 26.97
CA LYS A 254 14.26 11.66 27.44
C LYS A 254 13.23 11.94 26.35
N ASN A 255 13.64 12.53 25.23
CA ASN A 255 12.77 12.95 24.13
C ASN A 255 12.85 12.00 22.93
N ILE A 256 13.58 10.89 23.06
CA ILE A 256 13.76 9.92 21.96
C ILE A 256 12.43 9.30 21.53
N SER A 257 11.53 9.05 22.48
CA SER A 257 10.19 8.50 22.22
C SER A 257 9.32 9.45 21.37
N ASP A 258 9.50 10.77 21.52
CA ASP A 258 8.75 11.77 20.76
C ASP A 258 9.26 11.86 19.30
N ARG A 259 10.54 11.57 19.08
CA ARG A 259 11.21 11.57 17.77
C ARG A 259 11.22 10.22 17.06
N THR A 260 10.86 9.13 17.75
CA THR A 260 10.72 7.78 17.15
C THR A 260 9.96 7.76 15.82
N PRO A 261 8.84 8.51 15.64
CA PRO A 261 8.14 8.53 14.36
C PRO A 261 8.97 9.06 13.20
N ASP A 262 9.87 10.01 13.45
CA ASP A 262 10.74 10.58 12.42
C ASP A 262 11.83 9.59 12.05
N PHE A 263 12.51 9.00 13.04
CA PHE A 263 13.51 7.96 12.82
C PHE A 263 12.94 6.73 12.11
N ASN A 264 11.73 6.29 12.49
CA ASN A 264 11.04 5.21 11.78
C ASN A 264 10.79 5.58 10.31
N SER A 265 10.43 6.83 10.02
CA SER A 265 10.21 7.28 8.65
C SER A 265 11.49 7.25 7.82
N TRP A 266 12.58 7.83 8.32
CA TRP A 266 13.86 7.89 7.61
C TRP A 266 14.50 6.51 7.43
N LEU A 267 14.58 5.71 8.49
CA LEU A 267 15.17 4.37 8.41
C LEU A 267 14.30 3.41 7.57
N SER A 268 12.97 3.54 7.59
CA SER A 268 12.12 2.74 6.68
C SER A 268 12.36 3.13 5.22
N ALA A 269 12.52 4.42 4.92
CA ALA A 269 12.77 4.90 3.56
C ALA A 269 14.09 4.38 2.98
N VAL A 270 15.12 4.21 3.82
CA VAL A 270 16.41 3.59 3.42
C VAL A 270 16.21 2.19 2.83
N ILE A 271 15.39 1.34 3.47
CA ILE A 271 15.07 0.01 2.94
C ILE A 271 14.29 0.14 1.62
N SER A 272 13.31 1.04 1.55
CA SER A 272 12.55 1.31 0.33
C SER A 272 13.45 1.72 -0.83
N PHE A 273 14.41 2.64 -0.62
CA PHE A 273 15.34 3.09 -1.66
C PHE A 273 16.30 1.99 -2.14
N GLN A 274 16.79 1.14 -1.24
CA GLN A 274 17.58 -0.03 -1.63
C GLN A 274 16.76 -1.00 -2.47
N GLN A 275 15.49 -1.20 -2.12
CA GLN A 275 14.61 -2.08 -2.89
C GLN A 275 14.25 -1.48 -4.25
N ASP A 276 13.94 -0.18 -4.31
CA ASP A 276 13.67 0.54 -5.56
C ASP A 276 14.87 0.50 -6.50
N CYS A 277 16.10 0.56 -5.95
CA CYS A 277 17.32 0.39 -6.75
C CYS A 277 17.33 -0.99 -7.40
N VAL A 278 17.10 -2.06 -6.63
CA VAL A 278 17.05 -3.43 -7.14
C VAL A 278 15.95 -3.61 -8.18
N ASP A 279 14.77 -3.05 -7.92
CA ASP A 279 13.61 -3.15 -8.82
C ASP A 279 13.79 -2.39 -10.13
N GLY A 280 14.73 -1.44 -10.19
CA GLY A 280 15.10 -0.74 -11.41
C GLY A 280 15.85 -1.61 -12.41
N PHE A 281 16.46 -2.71 -11.97
CA PHE A 281 17.19 -3.64 -12.84
C PHE A 281 16.24 -4.69 -13.46
N PRO A 282 16.52 -5.12 -14.71
CA PRO A 282 15.75 -6.20 -15.34
C PRO A 282 15.88 -7.50 -14.55
N GLU A 283 14.93 -8.42 -14.73
CA GLU A 283 14.99 -9.75 -14.12
C GLU A 283 16.25 -10.52 -14.57
N GLY A 284 16.70 -11.45 -13.73
CA GLY A 284 17.87 -12.30 -13.97
C GLY A 284 19.00 -12.13 -12.95
N ASN A 285 20.16 -12.73 -13.27
CA ASN A 285 21.28 -12.92 -12.34
C ASN A 285 21.78 -11.63 -11.66
N ARG A 286 21.77 -10.50 -12.37
CA ARG A 286 22.24 -9.22 -11.80
C ARG A 286 21.32 -8.70 -10.72
N LYS A 287 20.01 -8.85 -10.87
CA LYS A 287 19.05 -8.46 -9.85
C LYS A 287 19.21 -9.31 -8.60
N ILE A 288 19.40 -10.62 -8.75
CA ILE A 288 19.67 -11.56 -7.64
C ILE A 288 20.97 -11.20 -6.93
N GLU A 289 22.05 -10.92 -7.68
CA GLU A 289 23.32 -10.50 -7.12
C GLU A 289 23.19 -9.21 -6.32
N LEU A 290 22.43 -8.23 -6.82
CA LEU A 290 22.14 -6.98 -6.09
C LEU A 290 21.27 -7.24 -4.85
N GLN A 291 20.27 -8.10 -4.92
CA GLN A 291 19.46 -8.49 -3.74
C GLN A 291 20.35 -9.03 -2.62
N ASN A 292 21.24 -9.97 -2.95
CA ASN A 292 22.18 -10.55 -2.01
C ASN A 292 23.17 -9.50 -1.49
N LEU A 293 23.63 -8.58 -2.34
CA LEU A 293 24.54 -7.50 -1.97
C LEU A 293 23.93 -6.56 -0.91
N PHE A 294 22.63 -6.29 -0.98
CA PHE A 294 21.94 -5.42 -0.03
C PHE A 294 21.49 -6.12 1.24
N GLN A 295 21.53 -7.44 1.30
CA GLN A 295 21.00 -8.21 2.42
C GLN A 295 21.53 -7.74 3.77
N ASP A 296 22.85 -7.65 3.93
CA ASP A 296 23.47 -7.17 5.17
C ASP A 296 22.98 -5.76 5.53
N SER A 297 23.03 -4.82 4.58
CA SER A 297 22.61 -3.44 4.82
C SER A 297 21.13 -3.33 5.24
N ARG A 298 20.25 -4.17 4.70
CA ARG A 298 18.84 -4.25 5.13
C ARG A 298 18.72 -4.79 6.54
N GLN A 299 19.46 -5.85 6.88
CA GLN A 299 19.44 -6.45 8.21
C GLN A 299 19.91 -5.47 9.30
N PHE A 300 20.97 -4.69 9.03
CA PHE A 300 21.42 -3.63 9.93
C PHE A 300 20.39 -2.51 10.12
N ILE A 301 19.71 -2.08 9.04
CA ILE A 301 18.63 -1.08 9.15
C ILE A 301 17.40 -1.65 9.88
N SER A 302 17.04 -2.92 9.61
CA SER A 302 15.96 -3.64 10.30
C SER A 302 16.21 -3.74 11.81
N ASN A 303 17.41 -4.15 12.20
CA ASN A 303 17.83 -4.14 13.59
C ASN A 303 17.81 -2.72 14.17
N SER A 304 18.22 -1.69 13.42
CA SER A 304 18.14 -0.30 13.87
C SER A 304 16.71 0.13 14.21
N LEU A 305 15.73 -0.23 13.37
CA LEU A 305 14.29 0.01 13.62
C LEU A 305 13.78 -0.75 14.85
N ALA A 306 14.19 -2.01 15.01
CA ALA A 306 13.81 -2.85 16.14
C ALA A 306 14.39 -2.34 17.47
N ILE A 307 15.66 -1.95 17.47
CA ILE A 307 16.34 -1.35 18.63
C ILE A 307 15.68 -0.03 19.00
N LEU A 308 15.43 0.85 18.02
CA LEU A 308 14.78 2.14 18.22
C LEU A 308 13.43 1.98 18.94
N SER A 309 12.61 1.03 18.49
CA SER A 309 11.30 0.74 19.09
C SER A 309 11.43 0.29 20.55
N HIS A 310 12.40 -0.57 20.85
CA HIS A 310 12.64 -1.07 22.20
C HIS A 310 13.21 0.03 23.12
N VAL A 311 14.20 0.80 22.66
CA VAL A 311 14.78 1.93 23.38
C VAL A 311 13.72 2.98 23.71
N ALA A 312 12.87 3.35 22.75
CA ALA A 312 11.76 4.27 22.97
C ALA A 312 10.79 3.75 24.05
N SER A 313 10.45 2.46 24.01
CA SER A 313 9.56 1.84 25.00
C SER A 313 10.18 1.86 26.41
N ALA A 314 11.48 1.57 26.54
CA ALA A 314 12.19 1.60 27.82
C ALA A 314 12.19 3.00 28.44
N PHE A 315 12.46 4.05 27.64
CA PHE A 315 12.42 5.43 28.13
C PHE A 315 11.00 5.89 28.49
N SER A 316 9.97 5.49 27.74
CA SER A 316 8.58 5.80 28.07
C SER A 316 8.14 5.20 29.41
N SER A 317 8.65 4.01 29.76
CA SER A 317 8.40 3.32 31.04
C SER A 317 9.11 3.97 32.24
N LEU A 318 10.30 4.56 32.02
CA LEU A 318 11.00 5.37 33.03
C LEU A 318 10.34 6.75 33.22
N GLN A 319 9.79 7.34 32.17
CA GLN A 319 9.14 8.64 32.27
C GLN A 319 7.81 8.56 33.05
N THR A 320 7.15 7.41 33.06
CA THR A 320 5.94 7.15 33.85
C THR A 320 6.23 7.06 35.35
N THR A 321 7.39 6.54 35.77
CA THR A 321 7.79 6.49 37.19
C THR A 321 8.23 7.85 37.74
N VAL A 322 8.83 8.72 36.93
CA VAL A 322 9.19 10.09 37.34
C VAL A 322 7.99 11.04 37.27
N SER A 323 7.07 10.85 36.31
CA SER A 323 5.86 11.68 36.19
C SER A 323 4.79 11.37 37.24
N ALA A 324 4.79 10.16 37.82
CA ALA A 324 3.94 9.81 38.97
C ALA A 324 4.34 10.57 40.25
N ALA A 325 5.60 11.01 40.36
CA ALA A 325 6.08 11.83 41.47
C ALA A 325 5.87 13.35 41.25
N ALA A 326 5.56 13.78 40.02
CA ALA A 326 5.55 15.20 39.62
C ALA A 326 4.20 15.72 39.08
N ARG A 327 3.12 14.93 39.04
CA ARG A 327 1.79 15.40 38.61
C ARG A 327 0.68 15.10 39.61
N GLY A 328 0.71 15.82 40.72
CA GLY A 328 -0.53 16.30 41.30
C GLY A 328 -1.12 17.39 40.39
N ARG A 329 -2.30 17.12 39.83
CA ARG A 329 -3.21 18.08 39.16
C ARG A 329 -2.67 18.81 37.90
N SER A 330 -3.00 18.26 36.73
CA SER A 330 -3.42 19.06 35.57
C SER A 330 -4.35 18.23 34.68
N LEU A 331 -5.64 18.25 35.04
CA LEU A 331 -6.76 17.93 34.18
C LEU A 331 -7.20 19.25 33.56
N LEU A 332 -6.93 19.49 32.28
CA LEU A 332 -7.66 20.50 31.51
C LEU A 332 -7.86 20.01 30.07
N SER A 333 -9.11 19.63 29.83
CA SER A 333 -9.79 19.76 28.55
C SER A 333 -9.59 21.17 28.00
N ASN A 334 -8.95 21.30 26.83
CA ASN A 334 -9.06 22.49 26.00
C ASN A 334 -9.57 22.08 24.63
N SER A 335 -10.89 21.92 24.54
CA SER A 335 -11.60 22.17 23.29
C SER A 335 -11.68 23.69 23.11
N PRO A 336 -11.15 24.29 22.03
CA PRO A 336 -11.60 25.61 21.65
C PRO A 336 -13.00 25.44 21.06
N ALA A 337 -14.02 25.65 21.90
CA ALA A 337 -15.34 26.03 21.42
C ALA A 337 -15.19 27.43 20.79
N ALA A 338 -14.84 27.47 19.50
CA ALA A 338 -14.95 28.69 18.72
C ALA A 338 -16.45 29.03 18.64
N SER A 339 -16.80 30.16 19.23
CA SER A 339 -18.11 30.81 19.14
C SER A 339 -18.50 30.99 17.68
N LEU A 340 -19.61 30.35 17.29
CA LEU A 340 -20.25 30.54 15.99
C LEU A 340 -20.91 31.92 15.97
N ASP A 341 -20.36 32.83 15.17
CA ASP A 341 -21.09 33.99 14.69
C ASP A 341 -22.37 33.54 13.97
N LYS A 342 -23.49 34.05 14.48
CA LYS A 342 -24.80 33.95 13.86
C LYS A 342 -24.82 34.93 12.69
N ASN A 343 -24.48 34.45 11.50
CA ASN A 343 -25.07 34.84 10.20
C ASN A 343 -24.17 34.28 9.11
N ASP A 344 -24.48 33.08 8.61
CA ASP A 344 -24.22 32.73 7.21
C ASP A 344 -24.91 31.40 6.85
N SER A 345 -25.63 31.45 5.74
CA SER A 345 -26.65 30.49 5.31
C SER A 345 -26.06 29.24 4.64
N LEU A 346 -25.63 28.24 5.43
CA LEU A 346 -25.46 26.86 4.93
C LEU A 346 -26.62 25.95 5.38
N PRO A 347 -27.18 25.09 4.52
CA PRO A 347 -28.39 24.32 4.80
C PRO A 347 -28.27 23.37 6.00
N SER A 348 -29.33 23.35 6.83
CA SER A 348 -29.87 22.24 7.63
C SER A 348 -29.12 20.91 7.67
N TRP A 349 -29.15 20.30 6.49
CA TRP A 349 -28.88 18.89 6.23
C TRP A 349 -27.40 18.57 5.99
N LEU A 350 -26.55 19.58 5.77
CA LEU A 350 -25.10 19.38 5.74
C LEU A 350 -24.60 19.04 7.15
N THR A 351 -23.76 18.00 7.24
CA THR A 351 -23.11 17.68 8.51
C THR A 351 -22.18 18.83 8.95
N LEU A 352 -21.95 18.97 10.25
CA LEU A 352 -21.03 19.98 10.78
C LEU A 352 -19.62 19.86 10.19
N GLU A 353 -19.24 18.64 9.81
CA GLU A 353 -17.96 18.34 9.15
C GLU A 353 -17.95 18.84 7.70
N ASP A 354 -19.00 18.59 6.92
CA ASP A 354 -19.11 19.09 5.53
C ASP A 354 -19.14 20.62 5.46
N ARG A 355 -19.77 21.28 6.44
CA ARG A 355 -19.75 22.75 6.53
C ARG A 355 -18.35 23.29 6.86
N ARG A 356 -17.57 22.57 7.67
CA ARG A 356 -16.16 22.92 7.95
C ARG A 356 -15.27 22.67 6.73
N ILE A 357 -15.51 21.59 5.99
CA ILE A 357 -14.79 21.26 4.75
C ILE A 357 -15.02 22.34 3.69
N LEU A 358 -16.26 22.79 3.49
CA LEU A 358 -16.57 23.88 2.57
C LEU A 358 -15.94 25.21 3.00
N LYS A 359 -15.92 25.51 4.31
CA LYS A 359 -15.27 26.72 4.86
C LYS A 359 -13.73 26.67 4.81
N ALA A 360 -13.11 25.50 4.92
CA ALA A 360 -11.65 25.34 4.83
C ALA A 360 -11.13 25.51 3.39
N ILE A 361 -11.97 25.25 2.39
CA ILE A 361 -11.65 25.44 0.95
C ILE A 361 -11.66 26.92 0.56
N ASP A 362 -12.43 27.77 1.24
CA ASP A 362 -12.52 29.21 0.93
C ASP A 362 -11.36 30.05 1.47
N ASN A 363 -10.57 29.53 2.43
CA ASN A 363 -9.37 30.20 2.94
C ASN A 363 -8.12 29.81 2.11
N LYS A 364 -8.10 30.19 0.82
CA LYS A 364 -6.90 30.01 -0.01
C LYS A 364 -5.72 30.78 0.61
N PRO A 365 -4.54 30.16 0.82
CA PRO A 365 -3.39 30.87 1.35
C PRO A 365 -2.94 31.96 0.38
N THR A 366 -2.45 33.07 0.92
CA THR A 366 -1.88 34.16 0.10
C THR A 366 -0.66 33.63 -0.65
N PRO A 367 -0.63 33.70 -2.00
CA PRO A 367 0.47 33.15 -2.76
C PRO A 367 1.70 34.07 -2.71
N ASN A 368 2.89 33.48 -2.59
CA ASN A 368 4.16 34.16 -2.81
C ASN A 368 4.38 34.42 -4.31
N VAL A 369 3.87 33.52 -5.15
CA VAL A 369 4.04 33.57 -6.60
C VAL A 369 2.84 32.97 -7.31
N THR A 370 2.53 33.48 -8.50
CA THR A 370 1.48 32.94 -9.35
C THR A 370 2.05 32.46 -10.69
N VAL A 371 1.60 31.28 -11.12
CA VAL A 371 1.88 30.69 -12.43
C VAL A 371 0.61 30.74 -13.26
N ALA A 372 0.72 31.23 -14.49
CA ALA A 372 -0.41 31.28 -15.42
C ALA A 372 0.05 30.99 -16.85
N LYS A 373 -0.48 29.91 -17.44
CA LYS A 373 -0.11 29.47 -18.79
C LYS A 373 -0.43 30.52 -19.86
N ASP A 374 -1.43 31.36 -19.62
CA ASP A 374 -1.83 32.47 -20.51
C ASP A 374 -0.88 33.68 -20.47
N GLY A 375 0.15 33.66 -19.60
CA GLY A 375 1.10 34.75 -19.43
C GLY A 375 0.60 35.91 -18.56
N SER A 376 -0.53 35.77 -17.88
CA SER A 376 -1.11 36.80 -17.00
C SER A 376 -0.47 36.89 -15.60
N ALA A 377 0.60 36.13 -15.34
CA ALA A 377 1.24 36.03 -14.03
C ALA A 377 2.78 36.02 -14.14
N ASN A 378 3.47 35.75 -13.02
CA ASN A 378 4.93 35.83 -12.92
C ASN A 378 5.66 34.82 -13.80
N PHE A 379 5.09 33.61 -13.94
CA PHE A 379 5.68 32.50 -14.70
C PHE A 379 4.65 31.86 -15.61
N LYS A 380 5.11 31.36 -16.76
CA LYS A 380 4.26 30.62 -17.72
C LYS A 380 4.22 29.13 -17.41
N THR A 381 5.31 28.58 -16.88
CA THR A 381 5.43 27.17 -16.50
C THR A 381 5.69 27.04 -15.00
N ILE A 382 5.34 25.88 -14.44
CA ILE A 382 5.56 25.56 -13.03
C ILE A 382 7.05 25.29 -12.80
N SER A 383 7.74 24.67 -13.75
CA SER A 383 9.18 24.40 -13.65
C SER A 383 10.01 25.69 -13.58
N GLU A 384 9.69 26.71 -14.40
CA GLU A 384 10.32 28.04 -14.31
C GLU A 384 10.09 28.67 -12.93
N CYS A 385 8.88 28.55 -12.41
CA CYS A 385 8.52 29.06 -11.09
C CYS A 385 9.33 28.39 -9.97
N LEU A 386 9.46 27.06 -10.00
CA LEU A 386 10.23 26.30 -9.01
C LEU A 386 11.72 26.67 -9.06
N ASN A 387 12.29 26.80 -10.25
CA ASN A 387 13.68 27.20 -10.43
C ASN A 387 13.98 28.63 -9.92
N ALA A 388 12.96 29.49 -9.85
CA ALA A 388 13.10 30.86 -9.35
C ALA A 388 12.92 30.99 -7.82
N ILE A 389 12.61 29.91 -7.10
CA ILE A 389 12.43 29.94 -5.65
C ILE A 389 13.78 30.24 -4.97
N PRO A 390 13.85 31.23 -4.06
CA PRO A 390 15.08 31.51 -3.32
C PRO A 390 15.48 30.31 -2.45
N GLN A 391 16.72 29.83 -2.61
CA GLN A 391 17.25 28.66 -1.88
C GLN A 391 17.22 28.82 -0.34
N ASN A 392 17.26 30.06 0.16
CA ASN A 392 17.28 30.36 1.60
C ASN A 392 15.92 30.84 2.14
N PHE A 393 14.82 30.62 1.42
CA PHE A 393 13.50 31.05 1.87
C PHE A 393 13.13 30.38 3.20
N GLN A 394 12.69 31.20 4.17
CA GLN A 394 12.28 30.72 5.48
C GLN A 394 10.76 30.59 5.55
N GLY A 395 10.28 29.44 6.02
CA GLY A 395 8.85 29.15 6.15
C GLY A 395 8.26 28.47 4.91
N ARG A 396 6.93 28.57 4.76
CA ARG A 396 6.16 27.89 3.72
C ARG A 396 6.01 28.77 2.49
N TYR A 397 6.48 28.29 1.34
CA TYR A 397 6.42 29.02 0.07
C TYR A 397 5.19 28.58 -0.75
N VAL A 398 4.29 29.52 -1.02
CA VAL A 398 2.97 29.27 -1.59
C VAL A 398 2.95 29.65 -3.07
N ILE A 399 2.68 28.65 -3.92
CA ILE A 399 2.56 28.75 -5.37
C ILE A 399 1.09 28.60 -5.75
N TYR A 400 0.54 29.63 -6.39
CA TYR A 400 -0.78 29.56 -7.02
C TYR A 400 -0.64 29.22 -8.51
N VAL A 401 -1.27 28.14 -8.95
CA VAL A 401 -1.28 27.70 -10.34
C VAL A 401 -2.67 27.94 -10.92
N LYS A 402 -2.80 28.93 -11.82
CA LYS A 402 -4.09 29.22 -12.48
C LYS A 402 -4.56 28.06 -13.35
N GLU A 403 -5.82 28.11 -13.77
CA GLU A 403 -6.37 27.12 -14.69
C GLU A 403 -5.53 26.98 -15.98
N GLY A 404 -5.30 25.73 -16.38
CA GLY A 404 -4.45 25.37 -17.50
C GLY A 404 -4.03 23.90 -17.44
N ILE A 405 -3.77 23.33 -18.61
CA ILE A 405 -3.08 22.03 -18.73
C ILE A 405 -1.60 22.34 -18.94
N TYR A 406 -0.76 22.02 -17.97
CA TYR A 406 0.68 22.23 -17.94
C TYR A 406 1.36 20.93 -18.38
N ASP A 407 1.76 20.88 -19.64
CA ASP A 407 2.43 19.73 -20.25
C ASP A 407 3.95 19.86 -20.02
N GLU A 408 4.37 19.41 -18.85
CA GLU A 408 5.75 19.51 -18.35
C GLU A 408 5.99 18.45 -17.28
N GLN A 409 7.23 17.98 -17.18
CA GLN A 409 7.66 17.17 -16.05
C GLN A 409 8.13 18.06 -14.92
N VAL A 410 7.43 18.01 -13.79
CA VAL A 410 7.66 18.92 -12.67
C VAL A 410 8.24 18.14 -11.50
N THR A 411 9.38 18.58 -10.97
CA THR A 411 10.03 17.99 -9.79
C THR A 411 10.19 19.04 -8.70
N VAL A 412 9.58 18.82 -7.54
CA VAL A 412 9.84 19.57 -6.31
C VAL A 412 11.01 18.89 -5.61
N THR A 413 12.22 19.42 -5.81
CA THR A 413 13.46 18.78 -5.32
C THR A 413 13.58 18.84 -3.81
N LYS A 414 14.49 18.05 -3.23
CA LYS A 414 14.79 18.03 -1.79
C LYS A 414 15.11 19.39 -1.18
N GLN A 415 15.71 20.31 -1.95
CA GLN A 415 16.05 21.66 -1.50
C GLN A 415 14.80 22.55 -1.36
N MET A 416 13.69 22.19 -2.01
CA MET A 416 12.42 22.92 -2.02
C MET A 416 11.49 22.40 -0.91
N GLN A 417 11.86 22.64 0.34
CA GLN A 417 11.06 22.23 1.49
C GLN A 417 9.87 23.17 1.73
N ASN A 418 8.82 22.65 2.35
CA ASN A 418 7.62 23.40 2.75
C ASN A 418 6.93 24.17 1.61
N ILE A 419 6.93 23.60 0.40
CA ILE A 419 6.15 24.16 -0.71
C ILE A 419 4.66 23.88 -0.50
N THR A 420 3.82 24.88 -0.73
CA THR A 420 2.39 24.70 -0.95
C THR A 420 2.06 25.07 -2.37
N MET A 421 1.46 24.15 -3.14
CA MET A 421 0.99 24.39 -4.49
C MET A 421 -0.52 24.24 -4.53
N TYR A 422 -1.25 25.25 -5.00
CA TYR A 422 -2.70 25.13 -5.16
C TYR A 422 -3.21 25.62 -6.51
N GLY A 423 -4.28 24.97 -6.98
CA GLY A 423 -4.92 25.24 -8.27
C GLY A 423 -6.26 25.95 -8.19
N ASP A 424 -6.84 26.21 -9.36
CA ASP A 424 -8.23 26.67 -9.53
C ASP A 424 -9.27 25.54 -9.45
N GLY A 425 -8.80 24.32 -9.20
CA GLY A 425 -9.60 23.10 -9.16
C GLY A 425 -8.84 21.94 -9.80
N SER A 426 -9.02 20.73 -9.26
CA SER A 426 -8.26 19.55 -9.69
C SER A 426 -8.55 19.06 -11.11
N GLN A 427 -9.58 19.61 -11.76
CA GLN A 427 -9.88 19.40 -13.18
C GLN A 427 -9.56 20.62 -14.06
N LYS A 428 -9.00 21.69 -13.48
CA LYS A 428 -8.69 22.94 -14.18
C LYS A 428 -7.20 23.22 -14.25
N SER A 429 -6.49 23.09 -13.12
CA SER A 429 -5.04 23.26 -13.03
C SER A 429 -4.41 21.87 -13.02
N ILE A 430 -3.93 21.39 -14.17
CA ILE A 430 -3.50 20.00 -14.37
C ILE A 430 -2.04 19.97 -14.85
N ILE A 431 -1.17 19.27 -14.14
CA ILE A 431 0.14 18.85 -14.63
C ILE A 431 -0.04 17.54 -15.40
N THR A 432 0.51 17.44 -16.62
CA THR A 432 0.36 16.27 -17.48
C THR A 432 1.68 15.86 -18.12
N GLY A 433 1.81 14.57 -18.41
CA GLY A 433 2.86 13.97 -19.24
C GLY A 433 2.41 12.63 -19.82
N SER A 434 3.28 11.94 -20.55
CA SER A 434 2.94 10.66 -21.22
C SER A 434 4.08 9.63 -21.25
N LYS A 435 5.14 9.82 -20.46
CA LYS A 435 6.23 8.85 -20.38
C LYS A 435 5.73 7.53 -19.80
N ASN A 436 6.25 6.43 -20.32
CA ASN A 436 5.76 5.09 -20.00
C ASN A 436 6.83 4.03 -20.23
N PHE A 437 6.62 2.86 -19.62
CA PHE A 437 7.57 1.75 -19.68
C PHE A 437 7.68 1.10 -21.07
N ARG A 438 6.55 0.99 -21.79
CA ARG A 438 6.56 0.43 -23.15
C ARG A 438 7.52 1.14 -24.10
N ASP A 439 7.64 2.45 -23.97
CA ASP A 439 8.54 3.28 -24.77
C ASP A 439 10.00 3.27 -24.25
N GLY A 440 10.34 2.34 -23.35
CA GLY A 440 11.69 2.16 -22.81
C GLY A 440 12.05 3.07 -21.64
N VAL A 441 11.08 3.78 -21.04
CA VAL A 441 11.31 4.63 -19.86
C VAL A 441 11.03 3.84 -18.59
N ARG A 442 12.06 3.57 -17.79
CA ARG A 442 11.93 2.88 -16.50
C ARG A 442 10.87 3.53 -15.62
N THR A 443 10.05 2.74 -14.92
CA THR A 443 8.89 3.20 -14.13
C THR A 443 9.20 4.41 -13.24
N PHE A 444 10.33 4.39 -12.53
CA PHE A 444 10.82 5.48 -11.68
C PHE A 444 10.88 6.85 -12.38
N GLN A 445 11.20 6.87 -13.68
CA GLN A 445 11.35 8.07 -14.52
C GLN A 445 10.09 8.46 -15.30
N THR A 446 9.04 7.64 -15.27
CA THR A 446 7.80 7.91 -16.01
C THR A 446 6.93 9.01 -15.38
N ALA A 447 7.18 9.36 -14.12
CA ALA A 447 6.40 10.30 -13.34
C ALA A 447 6.26 11.67 -14.02
N SER A 448 5.02 12.14 -14.16
CA SER A 448 4.72 13.50 -14.65
C SER A 448 4.97 14.56 -13.58
N PHE A 449 4.70 14.22 -12.32
CA PHE A 449 4.97 15.06 -11.16
C PHE A 449 5.78 14.29 -10.10
N VAL A 450 6.83 14.89 -9.56
CA VAL A 450 7.70 14.30 -8.54
C VAL A 450 7.80 15.22 -7.33
N VAL A 451 7.66 14.67 -6.13
CA VAL A 451 7.84 15.39 -4.87
C VAL A 451 8.90 14.73 -4.00
N GLU A 452 9.99 15.45 -3.76
CA GLU A 452 11.13 15.02 -2.95
C GLU A 452 11.39 15.98 -1.77
N GLY A 453 10.94 17.23 -1.86
CA GLY A 453 11.07 18.22 -0.78
C GLY A 453 10.04 18.01 0.34
N ASP A 454 10.51 17.83 1.57
CA ASP A 454 9.69 17.59 2.77
C ASP A 454 8.63 18.68 3.03
N GLY A 455 7.49 18.26 3.59
CA GLY A 455 6.42 19.16 4.01
C GLY A 455 5.63 19.75 2.84
N PHE A 456 5.63 19.09 1.68
CA PHE A 456 4.85 19.51 0.52
C PHE A 456 3.35 19.47 0.79
N ILE A 457 2.62 20.49 0.33
CA ILE A 457 1.15 20.52 0.35
C ILE A 457 0.63 20.83 -1.06
N GLY A 458 -0.05 19.87 -1.69
CA GLY A 458 -0.78 20.05 -2.94
C GLY A 458 -2.28 20.23 -2.69
N MET A 459 -2.92 21.25 -3.25
CA MET A 459 -4.35 21.47 -3.09
C MET A 459 -5.07 21.79 -4.39
N ALA A 460 -6.22 21.16 -4.65
CA ALA A 460 -7.05 21.48 -5.81
C ALA A 460 -6.27 21.45 -7.15
N MET A 461 -5.34 20.50 -7.28
CA MET A 461 -4.50 20.27 -8.47
C MET A 461 -4.81 18.91 -9.10
N GLY A 462 -4.64 18.82 -10.42
CA GLY A 462 -4.65 17.56 -11.17
C GLY A 462 -3.24 17.13 -11.56
N PHE A 463 -2.97 15.83 -11.48
CA PHE A 463 -1.72 15.19 -11.92
C PHE A 463 -2.10 14.03 -12.83
N ARG A 464 -1.61 14.03 -14.07
CA ARG A 464 -2.07 13.10 -15.10
C ARG A 464 -0.92 12.50 -15.87
N ASN A 465 -0.99 11.20 -16.13
CA ASN A 465 -0.21 10.56 -17.18
C ASN A 465 -1.16 10.03 -18.28
N THR A 466 -0.94 10.45 -19.53
CA THR A 466 -1.80 10.15 -20.67
C THR A 466 -1.30 9.01 -21.56
N ALA A 467 -0.33 8.21 -21.13
CA ALA A 467 0.18 7.08 -21.90
C ALA A 467 -0.89 6.05 -22.29
N GLY A 468 -1.95 5.91 -21.48
CA GLY A 468 -3.01 4.94 -21.72
C GLY A 468 -2.72 3.57 -21.12
N ALA A 469 -3.65 2.62 -21.25
CA ALA A 469 -3.46 1.24 -20.78
C ALA A 469 -2.36 0.52 -21.58
N ASP A 470 -2.26 0.85 -22.87
CA ASP A 470 -1.25 0.34 -23.80
C ASP A 470 0.18 0.79 -23.49
N GLY A 471 0.38 1.79 -22.62
CA GLY A 471 1.71 2.27 -22.21
C GLY A 471 2.35 1.42 -21.10
N HIS A 472 1.63 0.46 -20.53
CA HIS A 472 2.01 -0.25 -19.30
C HIS A 472 2.27 0.76 -18.15
N GLN A 473 3.33 0.58 -17.35
CA GLN A 473 3.64 1.43 -16.21
C GLN A 473 3.84 2.89 -16.63
N ALA A 474 3.02 3.80 -16.09
CA ALA A 474 3.03 5.21 -16.45
C ALA A 474 2.57 6.10 -15.29
N VAL A 475 3.52 6.59 -14.51
CA VAL A 475 3.25 7.29 -13.24
C VAL A 475 2.74 8.72 -13.48
N ALA A 476 1.62 9.08 -12.83
CA ALA A 476 1.11 10.45 -12.82
C ALA A 476 1.81 11.29 -11.75
N ALA A 477 1.97 10.74 -10.54
CA ALA A 477 2.72 11.37 -9.47
C ALA A 477 3.57 10.36 -8.68
N ARG A 478 4.83 10.71 -8.40
CA ARG A 478 5.74 9.99 -7.51
C ARG A 478 6.09 10.84 -6.30
N VAL A 479 5.94 10.27 -5.10
CA VAL A 479 6.08 11.00 -3.84
C VAL A 479 7.03 10.26 -2.92
N GLN A 480 8.17 10.88 -2.63
CA GLN A 480 9.20 10.41 -1.69
C GLN A 480 9.52 11.49 -0.64
N SER A 481 8.54 12.30 -0.27
CA SER A 481 8.69 13.45 0.65
C SER A 481 7.93 13.20 1.95
N ASP A 482 8.60 13.44 3.08
CA ASP A 482 8.00 13.25 4.39
C ASP A 482 7.02 14.37 4.73
N ARG A 483 5.96 14.01 5.47
CA ARG A 483 4.88 14.91 5.89
C ARG A 483 4.21 15.61 4.70
N THR A 484 4.04 14.87 3.60
CA THR A 484 3.34 15.35 2.40
C THR A 484 1.83 15.30 2.58
N VAL A 485 1.12 16.35 2.12
CA VAL A 485 -0.34 16.40 2.07
C VAL A 485 -0.85 16.69 0.67
N PHE A 486 -1.86 15.93 0.22
CA PHE A 486 -2.68 16.29 -0.93
C PHE A 486 -4.14 16.45 -0.50
N ALA A 487 -4.75 17.59 -0.83
CA ALA A 487 -6.13 17.90 -0.47
C ALA A 487 -6.96 18.30 -1.70
N ASN A 488 -8.08 17.62 -1.94
CA ASN A 488 -8.94 17.88 -3.11
C ASN A 488 -8.19 17.78 -4.46
N CYS A 489 -7.18 16.91 -4.53
CA CYS A 489 -6.38 16.68 -5.73
C CYS A 489 -6.93 15.52 -6.55
N ARG A 490 -6.47 15.40 -7.80
CA ARG A 490 -6.88 14.36 -8.72
C ARG A 490 -5.65 13.74 -9.39
N PHE A 491 -5.55 12.41 -9.35
CA PHE A 491 -4.46 11.62 -9.94
C PHE A 491 -5.06 10.72 -11.00
N GLU A 492 -4.60 10.84 -12.24
CA GLU A 492 -5.19 10.17 -13.39
C GLU A 492 -4.16 9.44 -14.22
N GLY A 493 -4.35 8.12 -14.36
CA GLY A 493 -3.54 7.28 -15.21
C GLY A 493 -4.27 5.96 -15.53
N TYR A 494 -3.48 4.94 -15.81
CA TYR A 494 -3.92 3.54 -15.95
C TYR A 494 -3.09 2.70 -14.98
N GLN A 495 -2.07 1.99 -15.47
CA GLN A 495 -1.15 1.23 -14.63
C GLN A 495 -0.18 2.17 -13.90
N ASP A 496 0.07 1.90 -12.61
CA ASP A 496 1.03 2.60 -11.77
C ASP A 496 0.76 4.11 -11.59
N THR A 497 -0.52 4.51 -11.50
CA THR A 497 -0.93 5.94 -11.49
C THR A 497 -0.26 6.77 -10.38
N LEU A 498 -0.27 6.28 -9.13
CA LEU A 498 0.25 7.00 -7.98
C LEU A 498 1.30 6.16 -7.25
N TYR A 499 2.55 6.62 -7.33
CA TYR A 499 3.67 6.00 -6.65
C TYR A 499 3.91 6.67 -5.29
N THR A 500 3.32 6.11 -4.23
CA THR A 500 3.59 6.48 -2.84
C THR A 500 4.88 5.82 -2.36
N GLN A 501 6.01 6.32 -2.87
CA GLN A 501 7.31 5.64 -2.81
C GLN A 501 7.82 5.45 -1.37
N ALA A 502 7.94 6.54 -0.59
CA ALA A 502 8.52 6.50 0.75
C ALA A 502 7.96 7.59 1.69
N HIS A 503 8.34 7.51 2.98
CA HIS A 503 7.99 8.44 4.07
C HIS A 503 6.49 8.55 4.40
N ARG A 504 6.11 9.54 5.23
CA ARG A 504 4.72 9.74 5.69
C ARG A 504 3.94 10.64 4.74
N GLN A 505 2.76 10.17 4.31
CA GLN A 505 1.93 10.88 3.35
C GLN A 505 0.44 10.86 3.74
N PHE A 506 -0.29 11.93 3.46
CA PHE A 506 -1.73 12.04 3.74
C PHE A 506 -2.50 12.58 2.54
N TYR A 507 -3.53 11.86 2.12
CA TYR A 507 -4.38 12.24 0.99
C TYR A 507 -5.82 12.44 1.49
N ARG A 508 -6.38 13.63 1.28
CA ARG A 508 -7.69 14.01 1.78
C ARG A 508 -8.62 14.44 0.66
N SER A 509 -9.76 13.76 0.53
CA SER A 509 -10.78 14.11 -0.48
C SER A 509 -10.22 14.16 -1.90
N CYS A 510 -9.26 13.28 -2.20
CA CYS A 510 -8.65 13.16 -3.50
C CYS A 510 -9.41 12.14 -4.37
N ILE A 511 -9.23 12.25 -5.68
CA ILE A 511 -9.71 11.28 -6.66
C ILE A 511 -8.50 10.61 -7.28
N ILE A 512 -8.44 9.29 -7.23
CA ILE A 512 -7.37 8.50 -7.82
C ILE A 512 -8.01 7.52 -8.80
N THR A 513 -7.52 7.49 -10.04
CA THR A 513 -8.07 6.61 -11.08
C THR A 513 -6.99 5.86 -11.84
N GLY A 514 -7.20 4.57 -12.06
CA GLY A 514 -6.27 3.70 -12.76
C GLY A 514 -6.79 2.27 -12.92
N THR A 515 -5.90 1.34 -13.24
CA THR A 515 -6.21 -0.06 -13.56
C THR A 515 -5.38 -1.05 -12.73
N ILE A 516 -4.15 -1.34 -13.17
CA ILE A 516 -3.23 -2.25 -12.50
C ILE A 516 -2.36 -1.45 -11.52
N ASP A 517 -2.27 -1.94 -10.29
CA ASP A 517 -1.38 -1.43 -9.23
C ASP A 517 -1.40 0.10 -9.07
N PHE A 518 -2.56 0.73 -9.26
CA PHE A 518 -2.59 2.17 -9.50
C PHE A 518 -2.32 3.03 -8.25
N ILE A 519 -2.23 2.41 -7.07
CA ILE A 519 -1.64 2.96 -5.85
C ILE A 519 -0.58 1.96 -5.36
N PHE A 520 0.70 2.31 -5.46
CA PHE A 520 1.79 1.39 -5.13
C PHE A 520 2.96 2.09 -4.44
N GLY A 521 3.85 1.30 -3.86
CA GLY A 521 5.04 1.77 -3.13
C GLY A 521 5.04 1.40 -1.66
N ASP A 522 5.97 2.01 -0.92
CA ASP A 522 6.29 1.65 0.46
C ASP A 522 6.26 2.85 1.43
N ALA A 523 5.46 3.88 1.12
CA ALA A 523 5.18 4.95 2.07
C ALA A 523 4.35 4.45 3.28
N ALA A 524 4.43 5.18 4.39
CA ALA A 524 3.39 5.17 5.42
C ALA A 524 2.30 6.16 4.99
N VAL A 525 1.20 5.66 4.41
CA VAL A 525 0.21 6.53 3.76
C VAL A 525 -1.21 6.26 4.23
N VAL A 526 -1.96 7.35 4.49
CA VAL A 526 -3.41 7.29 4.73
C VAL A 526 -4.15 8.10 3.67
N PHE A 527 -5.05 7.44 2.96
CA PHE A 527 -6.08 8.04 2.14
C PHE A 527 -7.35 8.17 2.96
N GLN A 528 -7.86 9.39 3.12
CA GLN A 528 -9.04 9.65 3.93
C GLN A 528 -10.11 10.39 3.13
N ASN A 529 -11.31 9.82 3.05
CA ASN A 529 -12.42 10.37 2.26
C ASN A 529 -12.08 10.52 0.77
N CYS A 530 -11.23 9.65 0.24
CA CYS A 530 -10.85 9.65 -1.17
C CYS A 530 -11.81 8.79 -2.00
N ILE A 531 -11.82 9.02 -3.31
CA ILE A 531 -12.55 8.19 -4.28
C ILE A 531 -11.53 7.49 -5.17
N MET A 532 -11.55 6.17 -5.14
CA MET A 532 -10.77 5.31 -6.03
C MET A 532 -11.68 4.88 -7.18
N ILE A 533 -11.35 5.28 -8.40
CA ILE A 533 -12.11 5.00 -9.62
C ILE A 533 -11.34 3.99 -10.46
N VAL A 534 -11.84 2.76 -10.49
CA VAL A 534 -11.21 1.65 -11.22
C VAL A 534 -11.69 1.63 -12.66
N ARG A 535 -10.76 1.76 -13.61
CA ARG A 535 -11.08 1.92 -15.04
C ARG A 535 -11.13 0.56 -15.76
N LYS A 536 -11.63 0.55 -16.99
CA LYS A 536 -11.45 -0.60 -17.88
C LYS A 536 -9.96 -0.73 -18.28
N PRO A 537 -9.29 -1.87 -18.00
CA PRO A 537 -7.95 -2.16 -18.50
C PRO A 537 -8.02 -2.70 -19.94
N LEU A 538 -6.90 -3.21 -20.47
CA LEU A 538 -6.91 -3.98 -21.72
C LEU A 538 -7.66 -5.30 -21.55
N ASP A 539 -8.10 -5.87 -22.66
CA ASP A 539 -8.72 -7.20 -22.65
C ASP A 539 -7.65 -8.23 -22.17
N ASN A 540 -8.01 -9.12 -21.24
CA ASN A 540 -7.13 -10.07 -20.50
C ASN A 540 -6.36 -9.53 -19.29
N GLN A 541 -6.48 -8.24 -18.94
CA GLN A 541 -5.89 -7.72 -17.71
C GLN A 541 -6.86 -7.78 -16.52
N GLN A 542 -6.31 -7.69 -15.33
CA GLN A 542 -7.05 -7.59 -14.07
C GLN A 542 -6.69 -6.28 -13.37
N ASN A 543 -7.62 -5.70 -12.61
CA ASN A 543 -7.37 -4.46 -11.89
C ASN A 543 -6.95 -4.71 -10.43
N MET A 544 -6.00 -3.92 -9.95
CA MET A 544 -5.58 -3.93 -8.55
C MET A 544 -5.60 -2.49 -8.02
N VAL A 545 -6.38 -2.25 -6.96
CA VAL A 545 -6.39 -0.91 -6.33
C VAL A 545 -5.05 -0.60 -5.68
N THR A 546 -4.40 -1.60 -5.07
CA THR A 546 -3.13 -1.41 -4.37
C THR A 546 -2.08 -2.48 -4.69
N ALA A 547 -0.82 -2.08 -4.71
CA ALA A 547 0.33 -2.98 -4.71
C ALA A 547 1.38 -2.47 -3.70
N GLN A 548 1.23 -2.87 -2.44
CA GLN A 548 2.06 -2.32 -1.37
C GLN A 548 3.40 -3.06 -1.27
N GLY A 549 4.48 -2.29 -1.20
CA GLY A 549 5.86 -2.76 -1.37
C GLY A 549 6.70 -2.90 -0.10
N ARG A 550 6.11 -3.21 1.06
CA ARG A 550 6.89 -3.36 2.31
C ARG A 550 7.76 -4.61 2.27
N MET A 551 9.07 -4.42 2.40
CA MET A 551 10.08 -5.49 2.34
C MET A 551 10.51 -6.03 3.68
N ASP A 552 10.34 -5.27 4.76
CA ASP A 552 10.77 -5.68 6.09
C ASP A 552 9.66 -5.43 7.13
N LYS A 553 9.46 -6.39 8.03
CA LYS A 553 8.39 -6.34 9.03
C LYS A 553 8.54 -5.20 10.04
N GLN A 554 9.76 -4.72 10.30
CA GLN A 554 10.08 -3.61 11.19
C GLN A 554 9.78 -2.25 10.56
N GLN A 555 9.62 -2.17 9.24
CA GLN A 555 9.19 -0.93 8.60
C GLN A 555 7.80 -0.50 9.10
N ALA A 556 7.68 0.80 9.38
CA ALA A 556 6.45 1.42 9.85
C ALA A 556 5.51 1.83 8.69
N THR A 557 5.66 1.20 7.52
CA THR A 557 5.05 1.59 6.23
C THR A 557 3.79 0.78 5.91
N GLY A 558 2.99 1.24 4.95
CA GLY A 558 1.75 0.57 4.56
C GLY A 558 0.71 1.54 3.99
N ILE A 559 -0.25 0.98 3.26
CA ILE A 559 -1.34 1.74 2.64
C ILE A 559 -2.62 1.59 3.47
N VAL A 560 -3.22 2.71 3.86
CA VAL A 560 -4.50 2.73 4.58
C VAL A 560 -5.54 3.50 3.77
N LEU A 561 -6.64 2.84 3.44
CA LEU A 561 -7.82 3.43 2.81
C LEU A 561 -8.93 3.59 3.86
N GLN A 562 -9.12 4.81 4.38
CA GLN A 562 -10.07 5.10 5.45
C GLN A 562 -11.22 5.98 4.96
N LYS A 563 -12.47 5.53 5.13
CA LYS A 563 -13.67 6.29 4.70
C LYS A 563 -13.65 6.64 3.22
N CYS A 564 -13.06 5.79 2.41
CA CYS A 564 -12.98 6.03 0.98
C CYS A 564 -14.16 5.37 0.26
N THR A 565 -14.35 5.72 -1.01
CA THR A 565 -15.28 5.04 -1.92
C THR A 565 -14.48 4.38 -3.03
N ILE A 566 -14.61 3.06 -3.17
CA ILE A 566 -14.01 2.26 -4.25
C ILE A 566 -15.14 1.94 -5.24
N LYS A 567 -15.07 2.51 -6.44
CA LYS A 567 -16.13 2.39 -7.45
C LYS A 567 -15.56 2.15 -8.85
N PRO A 568 -16.35 1.53 -9.76
CA PRO A 568 -15.94 1.39 -11.14
C PRO A 568 -16.13 2.73 -11.88
N ASP A 569 -15.29 2.97 -12.88
CA ASP A 569 -15.54 3.93 -13.95
C ASP A 569 -16.70 3.46 -14.84
N ASP A 570 -17.38 4.39 -15.50
CA ASP A 570 -18.50 4.07 -16.41
C ASP A 570 -18.07 3.10 -17.53
N SER A 571 -16.80 3.11 -17.93
CA SER A 571 -16.24 2.17 -18.91
C SER A 571 -16.09 0.73 -18.41
N LEU A 572 -15.96 0.51 -17.10
CA LEU A 572 -15.80 -0.82 -16.50
C LEU A 572 -17.14 -1.49 -16.21
N ILE A 573 -18.19 -0.72 -15.90
CA ILE A 573 -19.52 -1.23 -15.51
C ILE A 573 -20.06 -2.30 -16.49
N PRO A 574 -20.02 -2.13 -17.82
CA PRO A 574 -20.58 -3.11 -18.76
C PRO A 574 -19.84 -4.45 -18.82
N VAL A 575 -18.59 -4.49 -18.33
CA VAL A 575 -17.68 -5.65 -18.43
C VAL A 575 -17.14 -6.09 -17.07
N LYS A 576 -17.69 -5.57 -15.97
CA LYS A 576 -17.22 -5.81 -14.61
C LYS A 576 -17.22 -7.29 -14.20
N ASP A 577 -18.13 -8.08 -14.78
CA ASP A 577 -18.23 -9.52 -14.51
C ASP A 577 -17.19 -10.34 -15.31
N LYS A 578 -16.62 -9.75 -16.37
CA LYS A 578 -15.56 -10.36 -17.19
C LYS A 578 -14.16 -9.99 -16.71
N ILE A 579 -14.01 -8.78 -16.16
CA ILE A 579 -12.72 -8.23 -15.72
C ILE A 579 -12.64 -8.26 -14.21
N ARG A 580 -11.81 -9.16 -13.68
CA ARG A 580 -11.60 -9.27 -12.23
C ARG A 580 -10.89 -8.02 -11.69
N SER A 581 -11.43 -7.48 -10.61
CA SER A 581 -10.87 -6.32 -9.91
C SER A 581 -10.71 -6.63 -8.43
N TYR A 582 -9.57 -6.30 -7.84
CA TYR A 582 -9.24 -6.61 -6.45
C TYR A 582 -8.79 -5.36 -5.68
N LEU A 583 -8.86 -5.44 -4.35
CA LEU A 583 -8.37 -4.42 -3.43
C LEU A 583 -6.83 -4.29 -3.49
N GLY A 584 -6.13 -5.37 -3.83
CA GLY A 584 -4.70 -5.32 -4.09
C GLY A 584 -4.01 -6.67 -4.17
N ARG A 585 -2.68 -6.62 -4.35
CA ARG A 585 -1.77 -7.77 -4.40
C ARG A 585 -0.40 -7.47 -3.76
N PRO A 586 0.29 -8.46 -3.18
CA PRO A 586 1.49 -8.21 -2.38
C PRO A 586 2.75 -8.07 -3.23
N TRP A 587 3.08 -6.85 -3.65
CA TRP A 587 4.29 -6.60 -4.43
C TRP A 587 5.58 -7.06 -3.73
N LYS A 588 5.59 -7.04 -2.39
CA LYS A 588 6.74 -7.44 -1.56
C LYS A 588 6.32 -8.29 -0.37
N GLU A 589 7.26 -9.03 0.21
CA GLU A 589 7.03 -10.13 1.16
C GLU A 589 6.18 -9.73 2.38
N TYR A 590 6.35 -8.52 2.91
CA TYR A 590 5.63 -8.04 4.10
C TYR A 590 4.52 -7.05 3.76
N SER A 591 3.98 -7.10 2.53
CA SER A 591 2.96 -6.19 2.02
C SER A 591 1.86 -5.89 3.05
N ARG A 592 1.54 -4.60 3.26
CA ARG A 592 0.59 -4.17 4.29
C ARG A 592 -0.42 -3.15 3.77
N THR A 593 -1.67 -3.60 3.63
CA THR A 593 -2.78 -2.77 3.16
C THR A 593 -4.01 -2.93 4.07
N ILE A 594 -4.61 -1.81 4.47
CA ILE A 594 -5.78 -1.78 5.33
C ILE A 594 -6.90 -1.01 4.63
N VAL A 595 -8.06 -1.64 4.45
CA VAL A 595 -9.27 -1.00 3.91
C VAL A 595 -10.31 -0.93 5.03
N MET A 596 -10.61 0.28 5.50
CA MET A 596 -11.48 0.46 6.66
C MET A 596 -12.49 1.60 6.52
N GLU A 597 -13.66 1.41 7.13
CA GLU A 597 -14.79 2.36 7.12
C GLU A 597 -15.19 2.81 5.70
N SER A 598 -14.87 2.03 4.67
CA SER A 598 -14.95 2.42 3.27
C SER A 598 -16.13 1.77 2.55
N GLU A 599 -16.63 2.40 1.50
CA GLU A 599 -17.66 1.86 0.61
C GLU A 599 -16.98 1.11 -0.55
N ILE A 600 -17.36 -0.15 -0.77
CA ILE A 600 -16.78 -1.03 -1.80
C ILE A 600 -17.89 -1.43 -2.78
N GLY A 601 -17.71 -1.08 -4.05
CA GLY A 601 -18.63 -1.44 -5.14
C GLY A 601 -18.63 -2.94 -5.48
N ASP A 602 -19.68 -3.40 -6.15
CA ASP A 602 -19.96 -4.82 -6.43
C ASP A 602 -19.05 -5.46 -7.48
N PHE A 603 -18.22 -4.65 -8.15
CA PHE A 603 -17.24 -5.09 -9.15
C PHE A 603 -15.96 -5.67 -8.55
N ILE A 604 -15.73 -5.47 -7.24
CA ILE A 604 -14.61 -6.10 -6.54
C ILE A 604 -14.92 -7.59 -6.39
N HIS A 605 -14.01 -8.42 -6.89
CA HIS A 605 -14.16 -9.87 -6.87
C HIS A 605 -14.35 -10.37 -5.42
N PRO A 606 -15.19 -11.40 -5.17
CA PRO A 606 -15.46 -11.90 -3.81
C PRO A 606 -14.21 -12.31 -3.03
N ASP A 607 -13.18 -12.80 -3.72
CA ASP A 607 -11.84 -13.10 -3.16
C ASP A 607 -11.22 -11.88 -2.45
N GLY A 608 -11.54 -10.67 -2.93
CA GLY A 608 -11.11 -9.38 -2.41
C GLY A 608 -9.67 -9.01 -2.76
N TRP A 609 -8.76 -9.98 -2.67
CA TRP A 609 -7.32 -9.82 -2.88
C TRP A 609 -6.81 -10.91 -3.83
N THR A 610 -5.70 -10.66 -4.53
CA THR A 610 -5.07 -11.68 -5.40
C THR A 610 -3.59 -11.84 -5.08
N ALA A 611 -3.06 -13.04 -5.33
CA ALA A 611 -1.65 -13.33 -5.11
C ALA A 611 -0.79 -12.52 -6.08
N TRP A 612 0.45 -12.25 -5.70
CA TRP A 612 1.43 -11.69 -6.63
C TRP A 612 1.89 -12.78 -7.62
N MET A 613 2.38 -13.90 -7.08
CA MET A 613 2.78 -15.10 -7.82
C MET A 613 2.79 -16.28 -6.83
N GLY A 614 2.15 -17.40 -7.19
CA GLY A 614 2.11 -18.59 -6.34
C GLY A 614 1.67 -18.31 -4.89
N ASP A 615 2.45 -18.83 -3.93
CA ASP A 615 2.25 -18.64 -2.49
C ASP A 615 3.12 -17.53 -1.87
N PHE A 616 3.81 -16.73 -2.71
CA PHE A 616 4.65 -15.64 -2.27
C PHE A 616 3.89 -14.65 -1.37
N ALA A 617 4.53 -14.28 -0.25
CA ALA A 617 4.04 -13.33 0.75
C ALA A 617 2.75 -13.72 1.51
N LEU A 618 2.02 -14.78 1.13
CA LEU A 618 0.67 -15.06 1.65
C LEU A 618 0.65 -15.30 3.18
N ASN A 619 1.77 -15.76 3.74
CA ASN A 619 1.95 -16.03 5.16
C ASN A 619 2.47 -14.83 5.97
N THR A 620 3.08 -13.85 5.30
CA THR A 620 3.84 -12.75 5.91
C THR A 620 3.20 -11.38 5.71
N LEU A 621 2.37 -11.23 4.66
CA LEU A 621 1.59 -10.03 4.39
C LEU A 621 0.62 -9.72 5.54
N TYR A 622 0.15 -8.46 5.59
CA TYR A 622 -0.90 -8.01 6.49
C TYR A 622 -1.97 -7.27 5.69
N TYR A 623 -3.00 -8.00 5.26
CA TYR A 623 -4.18 -7.43 4.60
C TYR A 623 -5.37 -7.44 5.54
N ALA A 624 -5.97 -6.27 5.73
CA ALA A 624 -7.04 -6.13 6.71
C ALA A 624 -8.23 -5.34 6.20
N GLU A 625 -9.43 -5.80 6.58
CA GLU A 625 -10.69 -5.11 6.37
C GLU A 625 -11.38 -4.79 7.70
N TYR A 626 -11.93 -3.58 7.84
CA TYR A 626 -12.68 -3.17 9.04
C TYR A 626 -13.89 -2.30 8.70
N ALA A 627 -15.09 -2.73 9.11
CA ALA A 627 -16.31 -1.94 9.04
C ALA A 627 -16.58 -1.31 7.65
N ASN A 628 -16.24 -2.03 6.57
CA ASN A 628 -16.55 -1.62 5.21
C ASN A 628 -18.06 -1.82 4.92
N THR A 629 -18.57 -1.07 3.96
CA THR A 629 -19.98 -1.11 3.53
C THR A 629 -20.07 -1.17 2.01
N GLY A 630 -21.27 -1.35 1.47
CA GLY A 630 -21.48 -1.51 0.04
C GLY A 630 -21.45 -2.98 -0.40
N PRO A 631 -21.89 -3.24 -1.64
CA PRO A 631 -22.13 -4.61 -2.11
C PRO A 631 -20.86 -5.46 -2.28
N GLY A 632 -19.68 -4.86 -2.48
CA GLY A 632 -18.39 -5.58 -2.55
C GLY A 632 -17.71 -5.79 -1.19
N ALA A 633 -18.29 -5.32 -0.09
CA ALA A 633 -17.67 -5.36 1.25
C ALA A 633 -17.89 -6.68 2.01
N ALA A 634 -18.67 -7.61 1.48
CA ALA A 634 -18.91 -8.89 2.13
C ALA A 634 -17.60 -9.71 2.20
N THR A 635 -17.23 -10.16 3.40
CA THR A 635 -15.96 -10.86 3.64
C THR A 635 -16.07 -12.38 3.67
N GLY A 636 -17.28 -12.94 3.59
CA GLY A 636 -17.52 -14.39 3.76
C GLY A 636 -16.91 -15.29 2.68
N ALA A 637 -16.56 -14.74 1.53
CA ALA A 637 -15.95 -15.45 0.39
C ALA A 637 -14.50 -15.01 0.11
N ARG A 638 -13.88 -14.25 1.02
CA ARG A 638 -12.51 -13.79 0.85
C ARG A 638 -11.53 -14.96 0.86
N ILE A 639 -10.36 -14.70 0.29
CA ILE A 639 -9.22 -15.62 0.38
C ILE A 639 -8.91 -16.01 1.84
N LYS A 640 -8.29 -17.17 2.03
CA LYS A 640 -8.01 -17.76 3.37
C LYS A 640 -6.54 -17.70 3.78
N TRP A 641 -5.77 -16.77 3.21
CA TRP A 641 -4.35 -16.65 3.51
C TRP A 641 -4.12 -16.27 4.97
N PRO A 642 -3.06 -16.80 5.64
CA PRO A 642 -2.76 -16.44 7.02
C PRO A 642 -2.54 -14.94 7.24
N GLY A 643 -2.03 -14.23 6.23
CA GLY A 643 -1.82 -12.78 6.28
C GLY A 643 -3.10 -11.93 6.13
N TYR A 644 -4.25 -12.52 5.79
CA TYR A 644 -5.53 -11.80 5.67
C TYR A 644 -6.38 -11.90 6.94
N GLN A 645 -7.00 -10.78 7.32
CA GLN A 645 -7.88 -10.75 8.49
C GLN A 645 -8.97 -9.67 8.43
N VAL A 646 -10.14 -10.02 8.96
CA VAL A 646 -11.15 -9.04 9.34
C VAL A 646 -10.87 -8.60 10.77
N ILE A 647 -10.37 -7.37 10.92
CA ILE A 647 -9.85 -6.90 12.21
C ILE A 647 -10.94 -6.30 13.08
N ASN A 648 -10.66 -6.18 14.38
CA ASN A 648 -11.55 -5.51 15.33
C ASN A 648 -11.22 -4.01 15.45
N LYS A 649 -11.96 -3.29 16.29
CA LYS A 649 -11.80 -1.84 16.50
C LYS A 649 -10.42 -1.47 17.07
N ASP A 650 -9.89 -2.25 17.98
CA ASP A 650 -8.63 -1.94 18.66
C ASP A 650 -7.45 -2.09 17.70
N GLU A 651 -7.47 -3.14 16.88
CA GLU A 651 -6.52 -3.32 15.78
C GLU A 651 -6.67 -2.22 14.72
N ALA A 652 -7.90 -1.90 14.30
CA ALA A 652 -8.15 -0.84 13.32
C ALA A 652 -7.68 0.55 13.82
N THR A 653 -7.76 0.81 15.12
CA THR A 653 -7.30 2.07 15.73
C THR A 653 -5.80 2.31 15.52
N LYS A 654 -5.00 1.24 15.41
CA LYS A 654 -3.55 1.34 15.14
C LYS A 654 -3.24 1.94 13.77
N PHE A 655 -4.16 1.80 12.81
CA PHE A 655 -4.01 2.27 11.43
C PHE A 655 -4.65 3.65 11.17
N THR A 656 -5.17 4.30 12.20
CA THR A 656 -5.73 5.66 12.07
C THR A 656 -4.64 6.72 11.92
N VAL A 657 -5.00 7.89 11.39
CA VAL A 657 -4.06 9.02 11.18
C VAL A 657 -3.25 9.36 12.45
N GLY A 658 -3.89 9.40 13.62
CA GLY A 658 -3.22 9.74 14.87
C GLY A 658 -2.22 8.67 15.33
N SER A 659 -2.54 7.38 15.12
CA SER A 659 -1.71 6.26 15.56
C SER A 659 -0.61 5.92 14.57
N PHE A 660 -0.96 5.79 13.29
CA PHE A 660 -0.12 5.28 12.20
C PHE A 660 0.82 6.36 11.65
N LEU A 661 0.27 7.52 11.26
CA LEU A 661 1.08 8.63 10.73
C LEU A 661 1.65 9.54 11.82
N LYS A 662 1.28 9.31 13.09
CA LYS A 662 1.57 10.22 14.20
C LYS A 662 1.16 11.65 13.83
N GLY A 663 -0.07 11.78 13.33
CA GLY A 663 -0.58 12.92 12.56
C GLY A 663 -0.74 14.26 13.28
N THR A 664 -0.01 14.53 14.36
CA THR A 664 0.02 15.86 15.02
C THR A 664 0.50 16.95 14.07
N TRP A 665 1.43 16.61 13.16
CA TRP A 665 1.95 17.51 12.13
C TRP A 665 0.87 17.99 11.13
N LEU A 666 -0.24 17.24 10.97
CA LEU A 666 -1.34 17.62 10.08
C LEU A 666 -2.13 18.82 10.61
N GLN A 667 -2.13 19.07 11.93
CA GLN A 667 -2.90 20.17 12.53
C GLN A 667 -2.47 21.54 11.97
N ASN A 668 -1.19 21.70 11.64
CA ASN A 668 -0.62 22.95 11.15
C ASN A 668 -0.81 23.15 9.63
N THR A 669 -1.38 22.17 8.93
CA THR A 669 -1.57 22.23 7.47
C THR A 669 -2.87 22.92 7.06
N GLY A 670 -3.80 23.10 8.00
CA GLY A 670 -5.15 23.59 7.71
C GLY A 670 -6.05 22.57 7.00
N VAL A 671 -5.53 21.39 6.61
CA VAL A 671 -6.30 20.33 5.95
C VAL A 671 -7.08 19.53 7.01
N PRO A 672 -8.42 19.39 6.88
CA PRO A 672 -9.21 18.58 7.79
C PRO A 672 -8.73 17.13 7.82
N SER A 673 -8.41 16.62 9.01
CA SER A 673 -8.00 15.23 9.22
C SER A 673 -8.72 14.63 10.42
N VAL A 674 -9.35 13.47 10.23
CA VAL A 674 -9.91 12.69 11.33
C VAL A 674 -8.81 11.83 11.91
N GLN A 675 -8.46 12.06 13.17
CA GLN A 675 -7.31 11.41 13.83
C GLN A 675 -7.57 9.95 14.23
N GLY A 676 -8.83 9.52 14.34
CA GLY A 676 -9.22 8.18 14.80
C GLY A 676 -10.28 7.51 13.93
N LEU A 677 -10.90 6.46 14.46
CA LEU A 677 -12.09 5.82 13.86
C LEU A 677 -13.35 6.68 14.09
N ARG A 678 -14.41 6.46 13.30
CA ARG A 678 -15.70 7.11 13.52
C ARG A 678 -16.28 6.70 14.88
N ILE A 679 -16.75 7.69 15.65
CA ILE A 679 -17.63 7.41 16.79
C ILE A 679 -18.99 7.03 16.21
N GLN A 680 -19.38 5.76 16.32
CA GLN A 680 -20.77 5.38 16.11
C GLN A 680 -21.60 5.97 17.26
N ALA A 681 -22.28 7.09 17.01
CA ALA A 681 -23.35 7.53 17.88
C ALA A 681 -24.53 6.57 17.68
N PHE A 682 -24.65 5.57 18.55
CA PHE A 682 -25.89 4.79 18.63
C PHE A 682 -26.97 5.69 19.21
N ALA A 683 -27.94 6.09 18.38
CA ALA A 683 -29.18 6.67 18.87
C ALA A 683 -29.97 5.56 19.57
N VAL A 684 -29.81 5.43 20.89
CA VAL A 684 -30.74 4.66 21.71
C VAL A 684 -32.06 5.43 21.70
N THR A 685 -33.01 4.99 20.89
CA THR A 685 -34.39 5.47 20.98
C THR A 685 -35.07 4.68 22.09
N ASP A 686 -34.96 5.17 23.32
CA ASP A 686 -35.88 4.76 24.37
C ASP A 686 -37.23 5.46 24.13
N LYS A 687 -38.32 4.68 24.10
CA LYS A 687 -39.68 5.15 23.75
C LYS A 687 -40.33 6.01 24.83
N THR A 688 -39.61 6.42 25.85
CA THR A 688 -40.14 7.29 26.91
C THR A 688 -39.07 8.29 27.35
N ASN A 689 -39.32 9.57 27.03
CA ASN A 689 -38.57 10.79 27.39
C ASN A 689 -37.38 11.19 26.50
N VAL A 690 -37.62 12.24 25.71
CA VAL A 690 -36.61 13.00 24.98
C VAL A 690 -35.77 13.82 25.97
N ARG A 691 -34.59 13.31 26.33
CA ARG A 691 -33.42 14.10 26.72
C ARG A 691 -32.18 13.45 26.11
N ALA A 692 -31.43 14.20 25.32
CA ALA A 692 -30.13 13.75 24.82
C ALA A 692 -29.18 13.57 26.03
N VAL A 693 -28.86 12.33 26.37
CA VAL A 693 -27.84 12.00 27.36
C VAL A 693 -26.58 11.62 26.58
N MET A 694 -25.57 12.48 26.60
CA MET A 694 -24.20 12.08 26.26
C MET A 694 -23.69 11.17 27.38
N ILE A 695 -23.57 9.88 27.11
CA ILE A 695 -22.94 8.94 28.03
C ILE A 695 -21.43 9.06 27.85
N TYR A 696 -20.78 9.79 28.76
CA TYR A 696 -19.36 9.56 29.07
C TYR A 696 -19.26 8.22 29.82
N THR A 697 -18.45 7.29 29.35
CA THR A 697 -18.05 6.13 30.15
C THR A 697 -17.20 6.62 31.33
N PRO A 698 -17.58 6.37 32.60
CA PRO A 698 -16.72 6.69 33.71
C PRO A 698 -15.67 5.58 33.89
N TYR A 699 -14.42 6.03 33.92
CA TYR A 699 -13.27 5.33 34.46
C TYR A 699 -13.52 4.98 35.93
N ARG A 700 -13.20 3.75 36.33
CA ARG A 700 -13.34 3.22 37.69
C ARG A 700 -12.26 3.79 38.60
N SER A 701 -12.63 4.48 39.68
CA SER A 701 -11.75 4.69 40.84
C SER A 701 -12.48 4.53 42.16
N ASP A 702 -11.74 4.03 43.13
CA ASP A 702 -12.10 3.38 44.38
C ASP A 702 -12.74 4.24 45.50
N LYS A 703 -13.42 3.51 46.41
CA LYS A 703 -13.62 3.73 47.86
C LYS A 703 -14.49 4.92 48.31
N GLN A 704 -15.60 4.66 49.02
CA GLN A 704 -15.66 4.39 50.47
C GLN A 704 -17.09 4.07 50.94
N LYS A 705 -17.14 3.36 52.06
CA LYS A 705 -18.27 2.88 52.87
C LYS A 705 -19.35 3.91 53.14
N GLU A 706 -20.61 3.48 53.09
CA GLU A 706 -21.55 3.70 54.21
C GLU A 706 -22.69 2.66 54.19
N SER A 707 -22.94 2.13 55.38
CA SER A 707 -23.81 1.04 55.79
C SER A 707 -25.27 1.48 55.97
N TYR A 708 -26.26 0.61 55.77
CA TYR A 708 -27.37 0.36 56.72
C TYR A 708 -28.19 -0.93 56.37
N ASN A 709 -27.94 -1.96 57.19
CA ASN A 709 -28.74 -3.04 57.77
C ASN A 709 -29.96 -3.74 57.11
N VAL A 710 -29.75 -5.05 56.86
CA VAL A 710 -30.41 -6.26 57.43
C VAL A 710 -31.92 -6.53 57.21
N LYS A 711 -32.21 -7.69 56.59
CA LYS A 711 -32.98 -8.80 57.20
C LYS A 711 -32.69 -10.15 56.50
N TYR A 712 -32.19 -11.11 57.28
CA TYR A 712 -32.18 -12.54 56.97
C TYR A 712 -33.53 -13.14 57.41
N ASP A 713 -34.08 -14.10 56.65
CA ASP A 713 -34.34 -15.42 57.20
C ASP A 713 -34.42 -16.49 56.10
N THR A 714 -33.90 -17.65 56.49
CA THR A 714 -33.69 -18.92 55.85
C THR A 714 -34.93 -19.81 55.87
N SER A 715 -35.16 -20.57 54.79
CA SER A 715 -35.89 -21.84 54.91
C SER A 715 -35.52 -22.85 53.81
N ILE A 716 -34.84 -23.92 54.26
CA ILE A 716 -34.94 -25.33 53.83
C ILE A 716 -34.05 -25.80 52.65
N ALA A 717 -33.15 -26.73 53.01
CA ALA A 717 -32.47 -27.75 52.19
C ALA A 717 -32.86 -29.15 52.75
N PRO A 718 -32.30 -30.32 52.36
CA PRO A 718 -31.83 -30.89 51.08
C PRO A 718 -32.29 -32.38 50.87
N LYS A 719 -31.93 -33.05 49.75
CA LYS A 719 -31.61 -34.50 49.59
C LYS A 719 -31.26 -34.80 48.10
N GLN A 720 -30.03 -35.09 47.67
CA GLN A 720 -29.19 -36.33 47.74
C GLN A 720 -29.79 -37.62 47.15
N ARG A 721 -29.20 -38.14 46.05
CA ARG A 721 -28.32 -39.35 46.00
C ARG A 721 -27.83 -39.69 44.57
N GLU A 722 -26.59 -40.21 44.53
CA GLU A 722 -25.69 -40.57 43.41
C GLU A 722 -25.82 -42.09 42.98
N PRO A 723 -24.78 -42.85 42.51
CA PRO A 723 -24.37 -43.14 41.11
C PRO A 723 -24.09 -44.67 40.85
N GLU A 724 -23.53 -45.06 39.69
CA GLU A 724 -22.63 -46.25 39.49
C GLU A 724 -21.93 -46.16 38.09
N MET A 725 -20.59 -46.01 38.01
CA MET A 725 -19.50 -47.01 37.81
C MET A 725 -19.58 -47.82 36.49
N ALA A 726 -18.54 -48.12 35.70
CA ALA A 726 -17.07 -47.99 35.72
C ALA A 726 -16.59 -48.15 34.25
N SER A 727 -15.43 -47.65 33.78
CA SER A 727 -14.12 -48.30 33.96
C SER A 727 -13.00 -47.43 33.38
N ARG A 728 -11.99 -47.16 34.21
CA ARG A 728 -10.65 -46.68 33.83
C ARG A 728 -9.65 -47.80 34.11
N LYS A 729 -8.76 -48.09 33.16
CA LYS A 729 -7.41 -48.66 33.34
C LYS A 729 -6.59 -48.12 32.15
N ALA A 730 -5.39 -47.55 32.24
CA ALA A 730 -4.47 -47.29 33.35
C ALA A 730 -3.41 -46.27 32.85
N PHE A 731 -2.95 -45.40 33.77
CA PHE A 731 -1.60 -44.80 33.91
C PHE A 731 -0.95 -44.06 32.72
N THR A 732 -0.76 -42.73 32.75
CA THR A 732 0.10 -41.90 33.64
C THR A 732 1.57 -42.34 33.64
N GLN A 733 2.41 -41.72 32.79
CA GLN A 733 3.80 -41.40 33.13
C GLN A 733 4.44 -40.37 32.18
N CYS A 734 5.20 -39.46 32.80
CA CYS A 734 6.33 -38.68 32.26
C CYS A 734 6.06 -37.44 31.40
N LEU A 735 5.83 -36.32 32.10
CA LEU A 735 6.55 -35.07 31.84
C LEU A 735 8.05 -35.26 32.18
N VAL A 736 8.93 -34.61 31.40
CA VAL A 736 10.38 -34.37 31.55
C VAL A 736 11.28 -35.09 30.51
N LEU A 737 11.64 -34.31 29.46
CA LEU A 737 12.78 -34.36 28.51
C LEU A 737 13.01 -35.61 27.62
N PRO A 738 13.48 -35.44 26.35
CA PRO A 738 14.42 -34.40 25.94
C PRO A 738 14.15 -33.66 24.60
N ILE A 739 14.49 -32.38 24.65
CA ILE A 739 15.27 -31.68 23.63
C ILE A 739 16.57 -32.46 23.41
N LEU A 740 16.62 -33.35 22.41
CA LEU A 740 17.81 -33.86 21.70
C LEU A 740 17.36 -35.02 20.80
N LEU A 741 16.95 -34.71 19.56
CA LEU A 741 17.06 -35.57 18.37
C LEU A 741 16.73 -34.70 17.14
N MET A 742 17.64 -33.77 16.86
CA MET A 742 17.96 -33.41 15.48
C MET A 742 19.00 -34.42 14.99
N LEU A 743 18.87 -34.82 13.73
CA LEU A 743 19.75 -35.67 12.91
C LEU A 743 19.52 -37.19 13.00
N GLY A 744 18.84 -37.74 11.97
CA GLY A 744 18.72 -39.18 11.73
C GLY A 744 17.83 -39.55 10.53
N GLN A 745 18.44 -39.57 9.33
CA GLN A 745 18.15 -40.38 8.14
C GLN A 745 16.68 -40.78 7.82
N CYS A 746 16.15 -40.23 6.71
CA CYS A 746 15.12 -40.88 5.92
C CYS A 746 15.76 -41.98 5.06
N ASP A 747 15.51 -43.24 5.39
CA ASP A 747 15.60 -44.36 4.45
C ASP A 747 14.47 -45.34 4.81
N LYS A 748 13.34 -45.26 4.10
CA LYS A 748 12.39 -46.37 4.01
C LYS A 748 12.64 -47.09 2.68
N PRO A 749 12.93 -48.40 2.67
CA PRO A 749 13.11 -49.11 1.42
C PRO A 749 11.77 -49.32 0.71
N LEU A 750 11.73 -49.03 -0.59
CA LEU A 750 10.66 -49.47 -1.50
C LEU A 750 10.65 -51.01 -1.51
N ASN A 751 9.50 -51.64 -1.26
CA ASN A 751 9.35 -53.09 -1.37
C ASN A 751 9.40 -53.49 -2.86
N THR A 752 10.56 -53.90 -3.36
CA THR A 752 10.70 -54.44 -4.71
C THR A 752 10.20 -55.89 -4.75
N GLU A 753 9.38 -56.24 -5.75
CA GLU A 753 9.07 -57.65 -6.06
C GLU A 753 10.34 -58.38 -6.53
N GLU A 754 10.52 -59.66 -6.17
CA GLU A 754 11.74 -60.42 -6.46
C GLU A 754 12.09 -60.40 -7.96
N GLY A 755 13.21 -59.73 -8.30
CA GLY A 755 13.79 -59.70 -9.65
C GLY A 755 13.63 -58.38 -10.42
N GLU A 756 12.99 -57.35 -9.86
CA GLU A 756 12.75 -56.07 -10.52
C GLU A 756 13.83 -55.01 -10.21
N ASP A 757 14.38 -54.36 -11.24
CA ASP A 757 15.36 -53.27 -11.07
C ASP A 757 14.70 -51.99 -10.52
N LEU A 758 15.46 -51.17 -9.77
CA LEU A 758 14.93 -50.00 -9.07
C LEU A 758 14.28 -48.98 -10.02
N VAL A 759 14.79 -48.85 -11.24
CA VAL A 759 14.21 -47.96 -12.27
C VAL A 759 12.82 -48.45 -12.65
N THR A 760 12.65 -49.74 -12.90
CA THR A 760 11.37 -50.35 -13.29
C THR A 760 10.36 -50.26 -12.13
N ALA A 761 10.80 -50.55 -10.90
CA ALA A 761 9.98 -50.41 -9.70
C ALA A 761 9.52 -48.97 -9.47
N THR A 762 10.43 -47.99 -9.67
CA THR A 762 10.15 -46.56 -9.52
C THR A 762 9.20 -46.06 -10.60
N CYS A 763 9.46 -46.41 -11.87
CA CYS A 763 8.67 -45.94 -13.01
C CYS A 763 7.25 -46.50 -13.06
N LYS A 764 6.96 -47.64 -12.41
CA LYS A 764 5.60 -48.19 -12.25
C LYS A 764 4.63 -47.22 -11.56
N HIS A 765 5.14 -46.31 -10.73
CA HIS A 765 4.34 -45.31 -10.02
C HIS A 765 4.13 -44.01 -10.82
N THR A 766 4.67 -43.93 -12.04
CA THR A 766 4.56 -42.74 -12.90
C THR A 766 3.42 -42.89 -13.90
N LEU A 767 2.86 -41.76 -14.36
CA LEU A 767 1.77 -41.76 -15.34
C LEU A 767 2.25 -42.28 -16.71
N TYR A 768 3.49 -41.96 -17.09
CA TYR A 768 4.07 -42.33 -18.38
C TYR A 768 5.18 -43.36 -18.20
N VAL A 769 4.80 -44.56 -17.75
CA VAL A 769 5.70 -45.66 -17.35
C VAL A 769 6.78 -45.99 -18.38
N GLN A 770 6.40 -46.16 -19.65
CA GLN A 770 7.36 -46.54 -20.70
C GLN A 770 8.36 -45.42 -20.99
N LEU A 771 7.90 -44.17 -21.03
CA LEU A 771 8.75 -42.99 -21.20
C LEU A 771 9.72 -42.83 -20.01
N CYS A 772 9.23 -43.08 -18.80
CA CYS A 772 10.06 -43.08 -17.60
C CYS A 772 11.18 -44.12 -17.73
N ILE A 773 10.85 -45.37 -18.07
CA ILE A 773 11.85 -46.44 -18.20
C ILE A 773 12.87 -46.11 -19.29
N SER A 774 12.43 -45.68 -20.48
CA SER A 774 13.33 -45.38 -21.60
C SER A 774 14.25 -44.19 -21.30
N SER A 775 13.71 -43.11 -20.71
CA SER A 775 14.47 -41.89 -20.40
C SER A 775 15.42 -42.09 -19.22
N MET A 776 15.01 -42.84 -18.19
CA MET A 776 15.89 -43.14 -17.07
C MET A 776 17.04 -44.05 -17.53
N ARG A 777 16.76 -45.08 -18.34
CA ARG A 777 17.80 -46.01 -18.84
C ARG A 777 18.75 -45.38 -19.87
N SER A 778 18.41 -44.23 -20.47
CA SER A 778 19.36 -43.49 -21.32
C SER A 778 20.48 -42.83 -20.51
N VAL A 779 20.33 -42.71 -19.18
CA VAL A 779 21.36 -42.20 -18.27
C VAL A 779 22.08 -43.39 -17.59
N PRO A 780 23.38 -43.64 -17.87
CA PRO A 780 24.09 -44.81 -17.32
C PRO A 780 24.10 -44.91 -15.79
N GLU A 781 23.99 -43.77 -15.09
CA GLU A 781 23.98 -43.67 -13.62
C GLU A 781 22.70 -44.25 -12.99
N SER A 782 21.57 -44.24 -13.71
CA SER A 782 20.29 -44.72 -13.19
C SER A 782 20.28 -46.23 -12.92
N SER A 783 21.00 -47.00 -13.75
CA SER A 783 21.12 -48.47 -13.63
C SER A 783 22.04 -48.94 -12.50
N LYS A 784 22.82 -48.01 -11.91
CA LYS A 784 23.85 -48.31 -10.90
C LYS A 784 23.47 -47.83 -9.50
N THR A 785 22.46 -46.97 -9.39
CA THR A 785 22.03 -46.44 -8.10
C THR A 785 21.00 -47.35 -7.44
N SER A 786 21.11 -47.48 -6.11
CA SER A 786 20.07 -48.06 -5.24
C SER A 786 19.31 -46.98 -4.46
N ASP A 787 19.65 -45.71 -4.68
CA ASP A 787 19.07 -44.55 -4.00
C ASP A 787 17.99 -43.89 -4.88
N LEU A 788 16.77 -43.85 -4.34
CA LEU A 788 15.60 -43.24 -4.96
C LEU A 788 15.76 -41.72 -5.14
N LYS A 789 16.49 -41.05 -4.25
CA LYS A 789 16.78 -39.61 -4.33
C LYS A 789 17.68 -39.30 -5.53
N VAL A 790 18.59 -40.21 -5.87
CA VAL A 790 19.40 -40.12 -7.09
C VAL A 790 18.53 -40.29 -8.33
N LEU A 791 17.55 -41.21 -8.31
CA LEU A 791 16.61 -41.36 -9.43
C LEU A 791 15.71 -40.12 -9.61
N ALA A 792 15.22 -39.52 -8.52
CA ALA A 792 14.48 -38.26 -8.58
C ALA A 792 15.32 -37.12 -9.18
N LYS A 793 16.59 -37.01 -8.78
CA LYS A 793 17.52 -36.02 -9.34
C LYS A 793 17.79 -36.26 -10.84
N ILE A 794 17.94 -37.52 -11.26
CA ILE A 794 18.12 -37.87 -12.68
C ILE A 794 16.88 -37.47 -13.49
N ALA A 795 15.67 -37.72 -12.99
CA ALA A 795 14.43 -37.34 -13.67
C ALA A 795 14.27 -35.82 -13.84
N LEU A 796 14.62 -35.03 -12.82
CA LEU A 796 14.63 -33.57 -12.89
C LEU A 796 15.70 -33.05 -13.87
N ASN A 797 16.90 -33.64 -13.87
CA ASN A 797 17.96 -33.28 -14.81
C ASN A 797 17.58 -33.60 -16.27
N LEU A 798 16.90 -34.72 -16.52
CA LEU A 798 16.39 -35.08 -17.84
C LEU A 798 15.36 -34.04 -18.33
N SER A 799 14.44 -33.64 -17.46
CA SER A 799 13.45 -32.60 -17.75
C SER A 799 14.13 -31.25 -18.06
N THR A 800 15.12 -30.87 -17.24
CA THR A 800 15.89 -29.62 -17.41
C THR A 800 16.66 -29.62 -18.73
N THR A 801 17.29 -30.74 -19.08
CA THR A 801 18.05 -30.89 -20.33
C THR A 801 17.13 -30.79 -21.54
N TYR A 802 15.94 -31.38 -21.46
CA TYR A 802 14.96 -31.30 -22.54
C TYR A 802 14.37 -29.89 -22.72
N ALA A 803 14.14 -29.17 -21.62
CA ALA A 803 13.75 -27.76 -21.68
C ALA A 803 14.83 -26.90 -22.34
N ALA A 804 16.10 -27.11 -22.00
CA ALA A 804 17.23 -26.41 -22.62
C ALA A 804 17.42 -26.71 -24.12
N ASP A 805 17.20 -27.97 -24.53
CA ASP A 805 17.16 -28.35 -25.94
C ASP A 805 16.00 -27.66 -26.68
N THR A 806 14.83 -27.60 -26.04
CA THR A 806 13.66 -26.93 -26.63
C THR A 806 13.86 -25.42 -26.73
N LEU A 807 14.47 -24.78 -25.73
CA LEU A 807 14.86 -23.37 -25.81
C LEU A 807 15.84 -23.11 -26.96
N SER A 808 16.81 -23.99 -27.17
CA SER A 808 17.76 -23.90 -28.29
C SER A 808 17.04 -24.04 -29.64
N TYR A 809 16.06 -24.94 -29.73
CA TYR A 809 15.21 -25.11 -30.91
C TYR A 809 14.34 -23.86 -31.17
N VAL A 810 13.77 -23.25 -30.14
CA VAL A 810 13.01 -21.99 -30.24
C VAL A 810 13.89 -20.87 -30.79
N HIS A 811 15.13 -20.74 -30.31
CA HIS A 811 16.09 -19.77 -30.86
C HIS A 811 16.43 -20.02 -32.33
N GLU A 812 16.57 -21.28 -32.76
CA GLU A 812 16.77 -21.63 -34.16
C GLU A 812 15.56 -21.20 -35.02
N LEU A 813 14.34 -21.50 -34.59
CA LEU A 813 13.11 -21.08 -35.25
C LEU A 813 13.00 -19.56 -35.35
N LEU A 814 13.34 -18.86 -34.27
CA LEU A 814 13.33 -17.39 -34.23
C LEU A 814 14.31 -16.80 -35.25
N SER A 815 15.53 -17.36 -35.33
CA SER A 815 16.52 -16.93 -36.31
C SER A 815 16.06 -17.15 -37.75
N ASN A 816 15.41 -18.28 -38.05
CA ASN A 816 14.88 -18.59 -39.37
C ASN A 816 13.65 -17.74 -39.73
N SER A 817 12.81 -17.40 -38.75
CA SER A 817 11.63 -16.53 -38.93
C SER A 817 12.04 -15.10 -39.30
N SER A 818 13.09 -14.57 -38.67
CA SER A 818 13.59 -13.21 -38.93
C SER A 818 14.17 -13.00 -40.34
N ALA A 819 14.47 -14.07 -41.08
CA ALA A 819 15.04 -14.03 -42.43
C ALA A 819 14.00 -13.96 -43.57
N ALA A 820 12.71 -14.20 -43.29
CA ALA A 820 11.66 -14.26 -44.31
C ALA A 820 10.66 -13.08 -44.21
N ASN A 821 10.52 -12.29 -45.29
CA ASN A 821 9.63 -11.13 -45.33
C ASN A 821 8.17 -11.53 -45.60
N GLY A 822 7.32 -11.52 -44.56
CA GLY A 822 5.87 -11.70 -44.66
C GLY A 822 5.13 -11.34 -43.36
N SER A 823 3.86 -10.90 -43.44
CA SER A 823 3.07 -10.45 -42.28
C SER A 823 2.73 -11.56 -41.27
N ASN A 824 2.49 -12.80 -41.73
CA ASN A 824 2.31 -13.95 -40.83
C ASN A 824 3.58 -14.28 -40.04
N ASN A 825 4.75 -13.88 -40.53
CA ASN A 825 6.03 -14.21 -39.93
C ASN A 825 6.37 -13.32 -38.72
N ILE A 826 5.82 -12.10 -38.67
CA ILE A 826 6.03 -11.17 -37.54
C ILE A 826 5.35 -11.70 -36.26
N TYR A 827 4.17 -12.30 -36.39
CA TYR A 827 3.42 -12.83 -35.25
C TYR A 827 4.00 -14.15 -34.75
N VAL A 828 4.45 -15.04 -35.65
CA VAL A 828 5.17 -16.27 -35.27
C VAL A 828 6.49 -15.91 -34.57
N SER A 829 7.23 -14.92 -35.07
CA SER A 829 8.43 -14.42 -34.40
C SER A 829 8.15 -13.83 -33.01
N ARG A 830 6.95 -13.28 -32.79
CA ARG A 830 6.53 -12.77 -31.48
C ARG A 830 6.21 -13.91 -30.51
N CYS A 831 5.41 -14.89 -30.93
CA CYS A 831 5.11 -16.07 -30.11
C CYS A 831 6.38 -16.86 -29.75
N LEU A 832 7.29 -17.01 -30.71
CA LEU A 832 8.61 -17.62 -30.47
C LEU A 832 9.45 -16.79 -29.49
N SER A 833 9.34 -15.46 -29.49
CA SER A 833 10.03 -14.60 -28.51
C SER A 833 9.48 -14.78 -27.11
N ASP A 834 8.15 -14.87 -26.96
CA ASP A 834 7.51 -15.10 -25.67
C ASP A 834 7.89 -16.50 -25.14
N CYS A 835 7.94 -17.52 -26.01
CA CYS A 835 8.43 -18.85 -25.66
C CYS A 835 9.90 -18.92 -25.19
N VAL A 836 10.75 -17.97 -25.58
CA VAL A 836 12.13 -17.89 -25.06
C VAL A 836 12.11 -17.54 -23.57
N GLU A 837 11.22 -16.64 -23.16
CA GLU A 837 11.03 -16.24 -21.76
C GLU A 837 10.48 -17.41 -20.96
N GLU A 838 9.37 -18.00 -21.41
CA GLU A 838 8.71 -19.13 -20.74
C GLU A 838 9.64 -20.35 -20.56
N TYR A 839 10.39 -20.75 -21.60
CA TYR A 839 11.32 -21.89 -21.46
C TYR A 839 12.55 -21.56 -20.61
N SER A 840 12.94 -20.29 -20.51
CA SER A 840 13.99 -19.87 -19.58
C SER A 840 13.51 -19.98 -18.13
N GLU A 841 12.29 -19.55 -17.84
CA GLU A 841 11.64 -19.70 -16.52
C GLU A 841 11.44 -21.18 -16.16
N ALA A 842 11.02 -22.01 -17.12
CA ALA A 842 10.87 -23.45 -16.90
C ALA A 842 12.19 -24.14 -16.49
N ILE A 843 13.31 -23.76 -17.13
CA ILE A 843 14.64 -24.27 -16.80
C ILE A 843 15.05 -23.84 -15.39
N GLU A 844 14.81 -22.58 -15.03
CA GLU A 844 15.12 -22.06 -13.69
C GLU A 844 14.31 -22.78 -12.62
N ASN A 845 13.00 -22.94 -12.84
CA ASN A 845 12.11 -23.69 -11.97
C ASN A 845 12.61 -25.13 -11.75
N LEU A 846 13.02 -25.82 -12.81
CA LEU A 846 13.58 -27.17 -12.71
C LEU A 846 14.94 -27.21 -12.00
N GLN A 847 15.83 -26.24 -12.22
CA GLN A 847 17.11 -26.13 -11.49
C GLN A 847 16.90 -25.90 -10.00
N ASN A 848 16.00 -24.98 -9.65
CA ASN A 848 15.61 -24.70 -8.26
C ASN A 848 14.98 -25.93 -7.60
N SER A 849 14.27 -26.76 -8.37
CA SER A 849 13.70 -28.02 -7.87
C SER A 849 14.79 -29.05 -7.54
N ILE A 850 15.88 -29.11 -8.31
CA ILE A 850 17.03 -29.98 -8.02
C ILE A 850 17.73 -29.54 -6.73
N GLU A 851 17.84 -28.24 -6.49
CA GLU A 851 18.36 -27.70 -5.24
C GLU A 851 17.44 -28.01 -4.05
N ALA A 852 16.14 -27.77 -4.19
CA ALA A 852 15.15 -28.10 -3.16
C ALA A 852 15.19 -29.61 -2.79
N LEU A 853 15.32 -30.48 -3.79
CA LEU A 853 15.50 -31.91 -3.60
C LEU A 853 16.77 -32.22 -2.80
N ALA A 854 17.88 -31.50 -3.04
CA ALA A 854 19.12 -31.68 -2.27
C ALA A 854 18.89 -31.41 -0.76
N TYR A 855 18.12 -30.36 -0.44
CA TYR A 855 17.72 -29.99 0.93
C TYR A 855 16.59 -30.86 1.53
N GLY A 856 15.97 -31.74 0.73
CA GLY A 856 14.89 -32.62 1.18
C GLY A 856 13.52 -31.94 1.25
N ASP A 857 13.33 -30.83 0.54
CA ASP A 857 12.08 -30.08 0.49
C ASP A 857 11.21 -30.53 -0.70
N CYS A 858 10.55 -31.68 -0.56
CA CYS A 858 9.77 -32.30 -1.62
C CYS A 858 8.51 -31.50 -2.02
N ASP A 859 7.94 -30.70 -1.11
CA ASP A 859 6.78 -29.84 -1.40
C ASP A 859 7.18 -28.69 -2.35
N LYS A 860 8.37 -28.12 -2.13
CA LYS A 860 8.94 -27.12 -3.02
C LYS A 860 9.30 -27.70 -4.39
N VAL A 861 9.74 -28.96 -4.47
CA VAL A 861 9.93 -29.66 -5.76
C VAL A 861 8.61 -29.78 -6.52
N ASP A 862 7.51 -30.18 -5.86
CA ASP A 862 6.19 -30.31 -6.49
C ASP A 862 5.72 -28.99 -7.10
N THR A 863 5.90 -27.90 -6.35
CA THR A 863 5.53 -26.54 -6.77
C THR A 863 6.34 -26.10 -7.99
N LEU A 864 7.66 -26.25 -7.94
CA LEU A 864 8.56 -25.74 -8.99
C LEU A 864 8.45 -26.54 -10.29
N VAL A 865 8.32 -27.87 -10.22
CA VAL A 865 8.14 -28.67 -11.44
C VAL A 865 6.77 -28.40 -12.08
N SER A 866 5.73 -28.15 -11.27
CA SER A 866 4.41 -27.75 -11.78
C SER A 866 4.43 -26.35 -12.44
N ALA A 867 5.23 -25.42 -11.90
CA ALA A 867 5.46 -24.12 -12.51
C ALA A 867 6.13 -24.28 -13.89
N ALA A 868 7.21 -25.07 -13.98
CA ALA A 868 7.88 -25.34 -15.26
C ALA A 868 6.95 -25.93 -16.34
N MET A 869 6.01 -26.80 -15.95
CA MET A 869 4.99 -27.32 -16.87
C MET A 869 4.02 -26.22 -17.34
N SER A 870 3.67 -25.28 -16.46
CA SER A 870 2.77 -24.15 -16.76
C SER A 870 3.43 -23.14 -17.70
N ASP A 871 4.73 -22.90 -17.54
CA ASP A 871 5.50 -22.01 -18.42
C ASP A 871 5.50 -22.56 -19.86
N ALA A 872 5.77 -23.86 -20.02
CA ALA A 872 5.70 -24.52 -21.34
C ALA A 872 4.29 -24.52 -21.95
N GLU A 873 3.23 -24.60 -21.13
CA GLU A 873 1.84 -24.46 -21.59
C GLU A 873 1.51 -23.03 -22.01
N THR A 874 2.03 -22.03 -21.29
CA THR A 874 1.86 -20.60 -21.62
C THR A 874 2.50 -20.27 -22.97
N CYS A 875 3.69 -20.82 -23.23
CA CYS A 875 4.33 -20.76 -24.55
C CYS A 875 3.44 -21.37 -25.65
N GLU A 876 2.78 -22.52 -25.41
CA GLU A 876 1.88 -23.14 -26.37
C GLU A 876 0.62 -22.31 -26.64
N ASP A 877 0.04 -21.72 -25.59
CA ASP A 877 -1.19 -20.93 -25.67
C ASP A 877 -1.01 -19.67 -26.53
N GLY A 878 0.18 -19.07 -26.51
CA GLY A 878 0.52 -17.94 -27.39
C GLY A 878 0.32 -18.25 -28.88
N PHE A 879 0.52 -19.50 -29.31
CA PHE A 879 0.28 -19.92 -30.70
C PHE A 879 -1.18 -20.26 -30.98
N LYS A 880 -1.97 -20.68 -29.98
CA LYS A 880 -3.40 -20.99 -30.16
C LYS A 880 -4.23 -19.72 -30.42
N ASP A 881 -3.79 -18.59 -29.86
CA ASP A 881 -4.38 -17.26 -30.10
C ASP A 881 -4.21 -16.75 -31.54
N MET A 882 -3.42 -17.44 -32.39
CA MET A 882 -3.24 -17.12 -33.81
C MET A 882 -4.37 -17.62 -34.74
N GLN A 883 -5.29 -18.48 -34.30
CA GLN A 883 -6.31 -19.13 -35.18
C GLN A 883 -7.43 -18.20 -35.67
N ILE A 884 -7.06 -17.08 -36.29
CA ILE A 884 -7.93 -16.21 -37.09
C ILE A 884 -7.51 -16.42 -38.55
N GLU A 885 -8.30 -17.20 -39.29
CA GLU A 885 -8.22 -17.53 -40.73
C GLU A 885 -7.44 -18.83 -41.11
N ASP A 886 -8.16 -19.95 -41.10
CA ASP A 886 -8.14 -21.06 -42.08
C ASP A 886 -6.79 -21.71 -42.46
N THR A 887 -5.84 -21.81 -41.53
CA THR A 887 -4.76 -22.80 -41.61
C THR A 887 -4.62 -23.58 -40.31
N ASP A 888 -4.64 -24.90 -40.44
CA ASP A 888 -4.48 -25.93 -39.39
C ASP A 888 -3.03 -25.97 -38.85
N SER A 889 -2.42 -24.81 -38.59
CA SER A 889 -1.04 -24.70 -38.12
C SER A 889 -1.01 -24.86 -36.61
N THR A 890 -0.75 -26.08 -36.16
CA THR A 890 -0.32 -26.38 -34.80
C THR A 890 0.99 -25.67 -34.48
N SER A 891 1.19 -25.31 -33.21
CA SER A 891 2.45 -24.71 -32.74
C SER A 891 3.63 -25.60 -33.16
N PRO A 892 4.76 -25.01 -33.61
CA PRO A 892 5.96 -25.80 -33.92
C PRO A 892 6.54 -26.48 -32.68
N LEU A 893 6.00 -26.18 -31.49
CA LEU A 893 6.42 -26.70 -30.20
C LEU A 893 5.42 -27.70 -29.61
N THR A 894 4.25 -27.94 -30.21
CA THR A 894 3.20 -28.79 -29.61
C THR A 894 3.73 -30.17 -29.17
N GLU A 895 4.48 -30.86 -30.03
CA GLU A 895 5.04 -32.18 -29.70
C GLU A 895 6.13 -32.10 -28.62
N ARG A 896 6.95 -31.05 -28.64
CA ARG A 896 8.01 -30.83 -27.65
C ARG A 896 7.43 -30.47 -26.28
N ASN A 897 6.44 -29.58 -26.24
CA ASN A 897 5.71 -29.19 -25.04
C ASN A 897 5.00 -30.39 -24.40
N HIS A 898 4.38 -31.25 -25.22
CA HIS A 898 3.78 -32.49 -24.74
C HIS A 898 4.83 -33.42 -24.12
N TYR A 899 5.91 -33.73 -24.83
CA TYR A 899 6.97 -34.61 -24.32
C TYR A 899 7.63 -34.05 -23.05
N PHE A 900 7.86 -32.74 -22.99
CA PHE A 900 8.38 -32.06 -21.81
C PHE A 900 7.45 -32.19 -20.59
N SER A 901 6.15 -32.01 -20.79
CA SER A 901 5.12 -32.19 -19.75
C SER A 901 5.09 -33.64 -19.23
N GLU A 902 5.22 -34.63 -20.11
CA GLU A 902 5.31 -36.04 -19.72
C GLU A 902 6.56 -36.36 -18.88
N LEU A 903 7.72 -35.76 -19.21
CA LEU A 903 8.94 -35.88 -18.42
C LEU A 903 8.79 -35.25 -17.04
N CYS A 904 8.24 -34.04 -16.95
CA CYS A 904 8.00 -33.35 -15.68
C CYS A 904 7.00 -34.11 -14.80
N SER A 905 5.92 -34.64 -15.39
CA SER A 905 4.94 -35.48 -14.69
C SER A 905 5.58 -36.75 -14.10
N ASN A 906 6.46 -37.41 -14.85
CA ASN A 906 7.24 -38.53 -14.33
C ASN A 906 8.17 -38.10 -13.19
N ALA A 907 8.87 -36.96 -13.32
CA ALA A 907 9.76 -36.46 -12.27
C ALA A 907 9.02 -36.11 -10.96
N LEU A 908 7.82 -35.54 -11.06
CA LEU A 908 6.91 -35.30 -9.94
C LEU A 908 6.53 -36.60 -9.23
N ALA A 909 6.10 -37.60 -9.99
CA ALA A 909 5.70 -38.90 -9.45
C ALA A 909 6.87 -39.61 -8.75
N ILE A 910 8.09 -39.55 -9.30
CA ILE A 910 9.29 -40.13 -8.68
C ILE A 910 9.65 -39.40 -7.39
N THR A 911 9.61 -38.06 -7.39
CA THR A 911 9.92 -37.26 -6.20
C THR A 911 8.93 -37.54 -5.06
N LYS A 912 7.65 -37.75 -5.38
CA LYS A 912 6.62 -38.09 -4.39
C LYS A 912 6.84 -39.42 -3.67
N LEU A 913 7.68 -40.32 -4.21
CA LEU A 913 8.04 -41.56 -3.54
C LEU A 913 9.08 -41.36 -2.41
N LEU A 914 9.66 -40.17 -2.27
CA LEU A 914 10.63 -39.83 -1.21
C LEU A 914 9.95 -39.40 0.11
N VAL A 915 8.65 -39.13 0.08
CA VAL A 915 7.80 -38.74 1.21
C VAL A 915 6.98 -39.94 1.67
#